data_AF-A0A7C4AU87-F1
#
_entry.id   AF-A0A7C4AU87-F1
#
_cell.length_a   1.000
_cell.length_b   1.000
_cell.length_c   1.000
_cell.angle_alpha   90.00
_cell.angle_beta   90.00
_cell.angle_gamma   90.00
#
_symmetry.space_group_name_H-M   'P 1'
#
loop_
_entity.id
_entity.type
_entity.pdbx_description
1 polymer ?
#
loop_
_entity_poly.entity_id
_entity_poly.type
_entity_poly.pdbx_seq_one_letter_code
_entity_poly.pdbx_strand_id
1 'polypeptide(L)'
;MPKRIKVDFPTTELFFRLVFGTRSNRHLSADYRRGQFCQWGYKFFGVFFTFCFLLFISDFAYGSFTISAGTVTLSDLASLDVSEDIVIEASGTFNAAAGLINVGRNWDNSGIFNAQTSTVTFYSTLVSTITGNTTFYCFRCETASKQISFQSGSTQTVAGVFSLTGALGNLVKLRSTVDGLRWSISFPAGSQEVNFVDVRDSNALLNKVTDYNGLDSGNNNANWVFIQDQGPPAAISDLTALTGTENDGDIILNWTAPGNDGTSGNFNGLYYIKWSTNNLTNFDSPPSPFYQIYKSSYIVATQGQTFLITGLNPGTTYYFAIKTKDPVDNWSTWSTVGVNTANFAKALDLPPSAPPSVSAIANSSYTINVSWEKPVPTFVDDLDKYFVYRATFVFTSTTTANVVHIATVSHPTNVYLDTGLTINVTYYYRVVAYDQGNQGGGLFSSVLYSGLSQIASAVPLPTDPAKVRVSVVWDNRSSDNKNNYGVIDGIEDADGIVTWDWPFIPDGGTIVNYFIEVSTDINFSFFISSATLPPTVSTYTVSNLPRGYYAYARVRAKNDEGITGAWTLSDGIYIDRKTIDGNNADWSQNYSAVVNSITVAGGDALWRDAIGDQRTDQASSSQLDISSFAITTDEYNLYVFCAFASTAAAGFDGRNFIQILVDNDQTSTERVFRGRNYKYEDSYAAKYVPWEYLCEIVTGNDMFRAEDSFFSNRRYGQYSENNSQYYYEVAIPLSYLGGKEKFLGKTVNFTIATFWNAGGADGSIGDWTGVDDAYSNIVDAITSA
;
A
#
# COMPACT_ATOMS: atom_id res chain seq x y z
N MET A 1 -32.29 -20.73 -15.91
CA MET A 1 -33.41 -21.59 -16.34
C MET A 1 -34.14 -22.08 -15.09
N PRO A 2 -35.45 -21.87 -14.95
CA PRO A 2 -36.18 -22.43 -13.81
C PRO A 2 -36.17 -23.95 -13.94
N LYS A 3 -35.63 -24.65 -12.93
CA LYS A 3 -35.65 -26.11 -12.86
C LYS A 3 -37.05 -26.55 -12.45
N ARG A 4 -37.86 -26.98 -13.42
CA ARG A 4 -39.13 -27.68 -13.17
C ARG A 4 -38.82 -29.16 -12.90
N ILE A 5 -39.34 -29.70 -11.80
CA ILE A 5 -39.42 -31.14 -11.61
C ILE A 5 -40.85 -31.55 -11.92
N LYS A 6 -41.03 -32.26 -13.03
CA LYS A 6 -42.29 -32.89 -13.41
C LYS A 6 -42.13 -34.39 -13.17
N VAL A 7 -42.97 -34.96 -12.31
CA VAL A 7 -42.96 -36.40 -12.01
C VAL A 7 -44.10 -37.07 -12.80
N ASP A 8 -43.84 -37.41 -14.08
CA ASP A 8 -44.76 -38.19 -14.92
C ASP A 8 -44.36 -39.68 -14.89
N PHE A 9 -45.29 -40.58 -14.53
CA PHE A 9 -45.09 -42.02 -14.69
C PHE A 9 -46.07 -42.59 -15.74
N PRO A 10 -45.61 -42.98 -16.94
CA PRO A 10 -46.28 -44.02 -17.71
C PRO A 10 -45.80 -45.39 -17.20
N THR A 11 -46.72 -46.34 -17.13
CA THR A 11 -46.50 -47.73 -16.69
C THR A 11 -45.17 -48.32 -17.19
N THR A 12 -44.37 -48.88 -16.26
CA THR A 12 -43.02 -49.49 -16.36
C THR A 12 -41.84 -48.56 -16.01
N GLU A 13 -41.20 -48.87 -14.87
CA GLU A 13 -40.16 -48.08 -14.20
C GLU A 13 -38.77 -48.16 -14.88
N LEU A 14 -38.07 -47.03 -14.95
CA LEU A 14 -36.60 -46.99 -15.12
C LEU A 14 -35.98 -45.77 -14.41
N PHE A 15 -34.88 -45.99 -13.69
CA PHE A 15 -34.16 -45.04 -12.82
C PHE A 15 -33.28 -44.04 -13.60
N PHE A 16 -33.14 -42.80 -13.07
CA PHE A 16 -32.03 -41.90 -13.41
C PHE A 16 -31.15 -41.58 -12.17
N ARG A 17 -29.83 -41.59 -12.38
CA ARG A 17 -28.77 -41.22 -11.43
C ARG A 17 -28.30 -39.80 -11.76
N LEU A 18 -28.32 -38.88 -10.79
CA LEU A 18 -27.70 -37.54 -10.93
C LEU A 18 -26.66 -37.36 -9.81
N VAL A 19 -25.40 -37.27 -10.21
CA VAL A 19 -24.24 -36.93 -9.36
C VAL A 19 -23.91 -35.46 -9.61
N PHE A 20 -23.81 -34.64 -8.57
CA PHE A 20 -23.22 -33.29 -8.67
C PHE A 20 -21.93 -33.24 -7.86
N GLY A 21 -20.82 -32.96 -8.54
CA GLY A 21 -19.52 -32.64 -7.94
C GLY A 21 -19.39 -31.14 -7.67
N THR A 22 -18.81 -30.79 -6.52
CA THR A 22 -18.48 -29.42 -6.10
C THR A 22 -17.23 -28.91 -6.82
N ARG A 23 -17.25 -27.65 -7.29
CA ARG A 23 -16.12 -26.96 -7.92
C ARG A 23 -14.97 -26.73 -6.94
N SER A 24 -13.74 -27.04 -7.38
CA SER A 24 -12.51 -26.40 -6.92
C SER A 24 -11.68 -26.07 -8.16
N ASN A 25 -11.38 -24.78 -8.33
CA ASN A 25 -10.52 -24.27 -9.40
C ASN A 25 -9.14 -24.93 -9.36
N ARG A 26 -8.75 -25.63 -10.43
CA ARG A 26 -7.36 -25.67 -10.90
C ARG A 26 -7.36 -25.89 -12.40
N HIS A 27 -6.66 -25.01 -13.09
CA HIS A 27 -6.33 -25.10 -14.51
C HIS A 27 -5.76 -26.49 -14.84
N LEU A 28 -6.20 -27.08 -15.94
CA LEU A 28 -5.35 -27.78 -16.91
C LEU A 28 -6.13 -28.05 -18.20
N SER A 29 -5.39 -27.88 -19.29
CA SER A 29 -5.81 -27.74 -20.68
C SER A 29 -6.15 -29.06 -21.38
N ALA A 30 -6.84 -28.87 -22.51
CA ALA A 30 -6.72 -29.62 -23.76
C ALA A 30 -7.70 -30.78 -24.06
N ASP A 31 -8.29 -30.59 -25.23
CA ASP A 31 -8.62 -31.54 -26.29
C ASP A 31 -9.96 -32.30 -26.32
N TYR A 32 -10.71 -31.83 -27.32
CA TYR A 32 -11.90 -32.36 -27.92
C TYR A 32 -11.55 -33.53 -28.85
N ARG A 33 -12.13 -34.73 -28.66
CA ARG A 33 -12.57 -35.60 -29.77
C ARG A 33 -13.46 -36.77 -29.31
N ARG A 34 -14.51 -36.98 -30.11
CA ARG A 34 -15.53 -38.03 -30.08
C ARG A 34 -14.94 -39.44 -30.21
N GLY A 35 -15.61 -40.45 -29.62
CA GLY A 35 -15.46 -41.83 -30.11
C GLY A 35 -15.96 -42.96 -29.20
N GLN A 36 -17.21 -43.37 -29.43
CA GLN A 36 -17.71 -44.76 -29.49
C GLN A 36 -17.79 -45.68 -28.26
N PHE A 37 -18.94 -46.38 -28.27
CA PHE A 37 -19.42 -47.47 -27.45
C PHE A 37 -18.46 -48.66 -27.32
N CYS A 38 -18.47 -49.30 -26.15
CA CYS A 38 -18.41 -50.76 -26.07
C CYS A 38 -19.15 -51.26 -24.80
N GLN A 39 -20.20 -52.05 -25.02
CA GLN A 39 -20.90 -52.85 -24.00
C GLN A 39 -20.04 -54.06 -23.62
N TRP A 40 -19.88 -54.37 -22.33
CA TRP A 40 -19.78 -55.75 -21.85
C TRP A 40 -20.50 -55.85 -20.50
N GLY A 41 -21.45 -56.78 -20.42
CA GLY A 41 -22.32 -56.97 -19.27
C GLY A 41 -21.79 -57.97 -18.26
N TYR A 42 -22.45 -58.01 -17.11
CA TYR A 42 -22.50 -59.18 -16.23
C TYR A 42 -23.90 -59.28 -15.61
N LYS A 43 -24.54 -60.43 -15.83
CA LYS A 43 -25.72 -60.88 -15.09
C LYS A 43 -25.26 -61.48 -13.77
N PHE A 44 -25.86 -61.11 -12.64
CA PHE A 44 -26.01 -62.02 -11.49
C PHE A 44 -27.30 -61.72 -10.72
N PHE A 45 -27.79 -62.79 -10.12
CA PHE A 45 -29.10 -63.08 -9.52
C PHE A 45 -29.67 -62.05 -8.53
N GLY A 46 -31.01 -62.02 -8.51
CA GLY A 46 -31.81 -61.10 -7.71
C GLY A 46 -31.90 -61.42 -6.22
N VAL A 47 -32.16 -60.35 -5.47
CA VAL A 47 -32.74 -60.36 -4.13
C VAL A 47 -33.86 -59.30 -4.16
N PHE A 48 -35.07 -59.70 -3.78
CA PHE A 48 -36.20 -58.79 -3.60
C PHE A 48 -35.85 -57.78 -2.50
N PHE A 49 -35.76 -56.50 -2.85
CA PHE A 49 -35.82 -55.40 -1.89
C PHE A 49 -36.92 -54.45 -2.32
N THR A 50 -37.97 -54.35 -1.49
CA THR A 50 -38.91 -53.24 -1.53
C THR A 50 -38.14 -51.97 -1.14
N PHE A 51 -37.72 -51.18 -2.12
CA PHE A 51 -37.11 -49.87 -1.84
C PHE A 51 -38.22 -48.81 -1.77
N CYS A 52 -38.61 -48.48 -0.54
CA CYS A 52 -39.30 -47.23 -0.23
C CYS A 52 -38.27 -46.10 -0.43
N PHE A 53 -38.49 -45.23 -1.41
CA PHE A 53 -37.60 -44.11 -1.66
C PHE A 53 -37.79 -43.04 -0.57
N LEU A 54 -36.85 -42.96 0.37
CA LEU A 54 -36.69 -41.80 1.26
C LEU A 54 -35.96 -40.70 0.48
N LEU A 55 -36.65 -39.58 0.26
CA LEU A 55 -36.04 -38.39 -0.32
C LEU A 55 -35.51 -37.52 0.83
N PHE A 56 -34.19 -37.59 1.10
CA PHE A 56 -33.54 -36.61 1.98
C PHE A 56 -33.20 -35.38 1.14
N ILE A 57 -34.04 -34.34 1.20
CA ILE A 57 -33.72 -33.03 0.64
C ILE A 57 -33.32 -32.12 1.80
N SER A 58 -32.08 -31.65 1.79
CA SER A 58 -31.67 -30.46 2.54
C SER A 58 -31.32 -29.38 1.51
N ASP A 59 -31.91 -28.20 1.69
CA ASP A 59 -31.54 -26.91 1.10
C ASP A 59 -31.51 -26.78 -0.43
N PHE A 60 -32.58 -27.17 -1.12
CA PHE A 60 -32.84 -26.69 -2.49
C PHE A 60 -34.24 -26.08 -2.62
N ALA A 61 -34.30 -24.79 -2.97
CA ALA A 61 -35.53 -24.16 -3.43
C ALA A 61 -35.86 -24.63 -4.86
N TYR A 62 -36.98 -25.34 -5.04
CA TYR A 62 -37.48 -25.72 -6.36
C TYR A 62 -38.16 -24.54 -7.04
N GLY A 63 -38.21 -24.50 -8.38
CA GLY A 63 -39.07 -23.56 -9.12
C GLY A 63 -40.53 -23.91 -8.82
N SER A 64 -41.14 -24.76 -9.66
CA SER A 64 -42.44 -25.36 -9.39
C SER A 64 -42.30 -26.86 -9.07
N PHE A 65 -43.15 -27.37 -8.19
CA PHE A 65 -43.25 -28.79 -7.81
C PHE A 65 -44.61 -29.35 -8.23
N THR A 66 -44.62 -30.25 -9.21
CA THR A 66 -45.86 -30.79 -9.82
C THR A 66 -45.94 -32.30 -9.67
N ILE A 67 -47.05 -32.77 -9.09
CA ILE A 67 -47.45 -34.17 -8.99
C ILE A 67 -48.58 -34.40 -10.01
N SER A 68 -48.22 -34.83 -11.22
CA SER A 68 -49.16 -35.03 -12.32
C SER A 68 -49.92 -36.37 -12.21
N ALA A 69 -49.28 -37.39 -11.65
CA ALA A 69 -49.88 -38.69 -11.35
C ALA A 69 -49.10 -39.44 -10.25
N GLY A 70 -49.73 -40.45 -9.64
CA GLY A 70 -49.06 -41.33 -8.66
C GLY A 70 -48.99 -40.73 -7.26
N THR A 71 -48.23 -41.36 -6.35
CA THR A 71 -48.14 -40.95 -4.94
C THR A 71 -46.74 -40.46 -4.59
N VAL A 72 -46.66 -39.24 -4.06
CA VAL A 72 -45.45 -38.71 -3.40
C VAL A 72 -45.68 -38.69 -1.90
N THR A 73 -44.72 -39.20 -1.13
CA THR A 73 -44.79 -39.21 0.34
C THR A 73 -43.54 -38.55 0.92
N LEU A 74 -43.75 -37.56 1.79
CA LEU A 74 -42.68 -36.99 2.61
C LEU A 74 -42.40 -37.91 3.80
N SER A 75 -41.14 -37.94 4.25
CA SER A 75 -40.82 -38.47 5.57
C SER A 75 -41.21 -37.48 6.67
N ASP A 76 -41.39 -37.98 7.89
CA ASP A 76 -41.66 -37.12 9.05
C ASP A 76 -40.60 -36.04 9.21
N LEU A 77 -41.04 -34.81 9.47
CA LEU A 77 -40.21 -33.61 9.64
C LEU A 77 -39.36 -33.21 8.43
N ALA A 78 -39.58 -33.79 7.24
CA ALA A 78 -38.90 -33.35 6.02
C ALA A 78 -39.31 -31.91 5.63
N SER A 79 -38.34 -31.09 5.23
CA SER A 79 -38.60 -29.78 4.63
C SER A 79 -38.75 -29.90 3.12
N LEU A 80 -39.79 -29.27 2.56
CA LEU A 80 -40.01 -29.10 1.13
C LEU A 80 -40.13 -27.61 0.82
N ASP A 81 -39.07 -27.05 0.23
CA ASP A 81 -38.98 -25.62 -0.11
C ASP A 81 -39.25 -25.39 -1.61
N VAL A 82 -40.38 -24.76 -1.94
CA VAL A 82 -40.82 -24.49 -3.31
C VAL A 82 -40.97 -22.99 -3.52
N SER A 83 -40.16 -22.38 -4.39
CA SER A 83 -40.13 -20.93 -4.62
C SER A 83 -41.24 -20.41 -5.54
N GLU A 84 -41.85 -21.27 -6.37
CA GLU A 84 -43.01 -20.96 -7.20
C GLU A 84 -44.23 -21.79 -6.75
N ASP A 85 -44.76 -22.68 -7.60
CA ASP A 85 -46.06 -23.31 -7.42
C ASP A 85 -45.93 -24.76 -6.94
N ILE A 86 -46.82 -25.17 -6.02
CA ILE A 86 -47.11 -26.58 -5.73
C ILE A 86 -48.40 -26.94 -6.47
N VAL A 87 -48.34 -27.97 -7.32
CA VAL A 87 -49.46 -28.43 -8.14
C VAL A 87 -49.69 -29.92 -7.92
N ILE A 88 -50.87 -30.29 -7.43
CA ILE A 88 -51.34 -31.67 -7.30
C ILE A 88 -52.45 -31.86 -8.32
N GLU A 89 -52.14 -32.47 -9.47
CA GLU A 89 -53.12 -32.72 -10.52
C GLU A 89 -54.09 -33.84 -10.12
N ALA A 90 -55.21 -33.98 -10.83
CA ALA A 90 -56.33 -34.87 -10.46
C ALA A 90 -55.94 -36.34 -10.20
N SER A 91 -54.88 -36.83 -10.85
CA SER A 91 -54.38 -38.21 -10.69
C SER A 91 -53.23 -38.33 -9.67
N GLY A 92 -52.83 -37.22 -9.04
CA GLY A 92 -51.75 -37.14 -8.07
C GLY A 92 -52.22 -37.30 -6.63
N THR A 93 -51.38 -37.90 -5.79
CA THR A 93 -51.55 -37.99 -4.34
C THR A 93 -50.30 -37.48 -3.63
N PHE A 94 -50.46 -36.56 -2.69
CA PHE A 94 -49.38 -36.03 -1.87
C PHE A 94 -49.61 -36.34 -0.40
N ASN A 95 -48.77 -37.22 0.16
CA ASN A 95 -48.77 -37.57 1.58
C ASN A 95 -47.72 -36.75 2.32
N ALA A 96 -48.16 -35.83 3.18
CA ALA A 96 -47.29 -34.85 3.79
C ALA A 96 -46.63 -35.31 5.11
N ALA A 97 -47.10 -36.40 5.72
CA ALA A 97 -46.60 -36.88 7.01
C ALA A 97 -46.54 -35.75 8.07
N ALA A 98 -45.51 -35.70 8.90
CA ALA A 98 -45.19 -34.53 9.75
C ALA A 98 -44.29 -33.48 9.04
N GLY A 99 -44.36 -33.35 7.71
CA GLY A 99 -43.47 -32.50 6.92
C GLY A 99 -43.69 -30.99 7.08
N LEU A 100 -42.66 -30.21 6.75
CA LEU A 100 -42.65 -28.75 6.67
C LEU A 100 -42.63 -28.33 5.19
N ILE A 101 -43.72 -27.76 4.69
CA ILE A 101 -43.90 -27.46 3.27
C ILE A 101 -43.94 -25.94 3.10
N ASN A 102 -42.91 -25.38 2.49
CA ASN A 102 -42.79 -23.94 2.26
C ASN A 102 -43.15 -23.61 0.81
N VAL A 103 -44.17 -22.77 0.63
CA VAL A 103 -44.77 -22.40 -0.66
C VAL A 103 -44.49 -20.94 -1.00
N GLY A 104 -43.85 -20.71 -2.14
CA GLY A 104 -43.48 -19.39 -2.61
C GLY A 104 -44.64 -18.67 -3.28
N ARG A 105 -45.33 -19.33 -4.21
CA ARG A 105 -46.40 -18.74 -5.03
C ARG A 105 -47.71 -19.52 -4.92
N ASN A 106 -48.12 -20.36 -5.88
CA ASN A 106 -49.46 -20.94 -5.87
C ASN A 106 -49.54 -22.31 -5.18
N TRP A 107 -50.72 -22.63 -4.67
CA TRP A 107 -51.11 -23.97 -4.25
C TRP A 107 -52.31 -24.42 -5.08
N ASP A 108 -52.09 -25.32 -6.02
CA ASP A 108 -53.16 -25.84 -6.87
C ASP A 108 -53.41 -27.31 -6.54
N ASN A 109 -54.56 -27.60 -5.92
CA ASN A 109 -54.92 -28.94 -5.52
C ASN A 109 -56.20 -29.41 -6.21
N SER A 110 -56.00 -30.17 -7.29
CA SER A 110 -57.06 -30.88 -8.00
C SER A 110 -57.06 -32.39 -7.71
N GLY A 111 -56.02 -32.91 -7.05
CA GLY A 111 -55.85 -34.31 -6.66
C GLY A 111 -56.12 -34.58 -5.18
N ILE A 112 -55.31 -35.46 -4.56
CA ILE A 112 -55.45 -35.83 -3.14
C ILE A 112 -54.28 -35.30 -2.33
N PHE A 113 -54.55 -34.45 -1.34
CA PHE A 113 -53.58 -34.02 -0.34
C PHE A 113 -53.89 -34.63 1.02
N ASN A 114 -53.00 -35.48 1.51
CA ASN A 114 -53.09 -36.11 2.83
C ASN A 114 -52.17 -35.37 3.81
N ALA A 115 -52.71 -34.35 4.48
CA ALA A 115 -51.95 -33.44 5.33
C ALA A 115 -51.31 -34.08 6.57
N GLN A 116 -51.91 -35.13 7.13
CA GLN A 116 -51.49 -35.74 8.41
C GLN A 116 -51.23 -34.68 9.50
N THR A 117 -49.98 -34.50 9.96
CA THR A 117 -49.59 -33.48 10.95
C THR A 117 -48.66 -32.41 10.37
N SER A 118 -48.65 -32.26 9.04
CA SER A 118 -47.76 -31.33 8.33
C SER A 118 -48.05 -29.85 8.58
N THR A 119 -47.06 -29.01 8.31
CA THR A 119 -47.19 -27.55 8.30
C THR A 119 -46.96 -27.02 6.89
N VAL A 120 -47.94 -26.27 6.36
CA VAL A 120 -47.81 -25.56 5.09
C VAL A 120 -47.64 -24.06 5.35
N THR A 121 -46.51 -23.50 4.92
CA THR A 121 -46.14 -22.10 5.15
C THR A 121 -46.03 -21.33 3.84
N PHE A 122 -46.76 -20.22 3.71
CA PHE A 122 -46.62 -19.29 2.59
C PHE A 122 -45.59 -18.22 2.94
N TYR A 123 -44.36 -18.35 2.44
CA TYR A 123 -43.20 -17.63 2.97
C TYR A 123 -42.66 -16.47 2.10
N SER A 124 -42.96 -16.45 0.78
CA SER A 124 -42.45 -15.40 -0.12
C SER A 124 -43.37 -14.18 -0.19
N THR A 125 -42.90 -13.04 -0.71
CA THR A 125 -43.74 -11.85 -0.95
C THR A 125 -44.61 -11.92 -2.22
N LEU A 126 -44.44 -12.95 -3.06
CA LEU A 126 -45.26 -13.14 -4.26
C LEU A 126 -46.72 -13.37 -3.90
N VAL A 127 -47.65 -12.89 -4.72
CA VAL A 127 -49.08 -13.20 -4.55
C VAL A 127 -49.30 -14.70 -4.74
N SER A 128 -49.95 -15.33 -3.77
CA SER A 128 -50.32 -16.73 -3.81
C SER A 128 -51.77 -16.89 -4.23
N THR A 129 -52.06 -17.86 -5.10
CA THR A 129 -53.42 -18.31 -5.39
C THR A 129 -53.59 -19.75 -4.91
N ILE A 130 -54.66 -20.01 -4.15
CA ILE A 130 -55.05 -21.34 -3.69
C ILE A 130 -56.27 -21.80 -4.49
N THR A 131 -56.08 -22.85 -5.28
CA THR A 131 -57.10 -23.43 -6.17
C THR A 131 -57.54 -24.80 -5.63
N GLY A 132 -58.84 -25.07 -5.71
CA GLY A 132 -59.48 -26.27 -5.20
C GLY A 132 -59.76 -26.23 -3.70
N ASN A 133 -60.40 -27.28 -3.20
CA ASN A 133 -60.64 -27.47 -1.78
C ASN A 133 -59.47 -28.26 -1.18
N THR A 134 -58.82 -27.73 -0.14
CA THR A 134 -57.72 -28.42 0.54
C THR A 134 -57.97 -28.50 2.03
N THR A 135 -57.68 -29.66 2.61
CA THR A 135 -57.59 -29.85 4.05
C THR A 135 -56.13 -29.79 4.47
N PHE A 136 -55.74 -28.71 5.11
CA PHE A 136 -54.43 -28.53 5.75
C PHE A 136 -54.48 -29.03 7.19
N TYR A 137 -53.33 -29.44 7.72
CA TYR A 137 -53.18 -29.62 9.16
C TYR A 137 -52.79 -28.29 9.79
N CYS A 138 -51.56 -27.80 9.61
CA CYS A 138 -51.20 -26.42 9.94
C CYS A 138 -51.08 -25.55 8.68
N PHE A 139 -51.59 -24.32 8.74
CA PHE A 139 -51.49 -23.30 7.69
C PHE A 139 -50.85 -22.05 8.29
N ARG A 140 -49.73 -21.60 7.72
CA ARG A 140 -48.95 -20.48 8.23
C ARG A 140 -48.62 -19.41 7.19
N CYS A 141 -48.63 -18.16 7.61
CA CYS A 141 -48.01 -17.05 6.88
C CYS A 141 -47.56 -15.95 7.84
N GLU A 142 -46.25 -15.70 7.89
CA GLU A 142 -45.62 -14.67 8.73
C GLU A 142 -44.96 -13.57 7.88
N THR A 143 -45.15 -13.63 6.55
CA THR A 143 -44.56 -12.69 5.60
C THR A 143 -45.45 -11.46 5.47
N ALA A 144 -45.08 -10.37 6.13
CA ALA A 144 -45.80 -9.10 6.05
C ALA A 144 -46.06 -8.67 4.59
N SER A 145 -47.22 -8.06 4.34
CA SER A 145 -47.71 -7.66 3.01
C SER A 145 -47.97 -8.80 2.00
N LYS A 146 -47.82 -10.08 2.38
CA LYS A 146 -48.24 -11.22 1.54
C LYS A 146 -49.71 -11.10 1.18
N GLN A 147 -50.05 -11.34 -0.09
CA GLN A 147 -51.43 -11.61 -0.49
C GLN A 147 -51.64 -13.09 -0.80
N ILE A 148 -52.71 -13.68 -0.25
CA ILE A 148 -53.19 -15.02 -0.56
C ILE A 148 -54.62 -14.91 -1.07
N SER A 149 -54.81 -15.28 -2.33
CA SER A 149 -56.10 -15.29 -3.03
C SER A 149 -56.66 -16.71 -3.06
N PHE A 150 -57.87 -16.92 -2.58
CA PHE A 150 -58.54 -18.21 -2.54
C PHE A 150 -59.57 -18.30 -3.66
N GLN A 151 -59.62 -19.42 -4.38
CA GLN A 151 -60.61 -19.63 -5.43
C GLN A 151 -62.02 -19.36 -4.90
N SER A 152 -62.76 -18.50 -5.58
CA SER A 152 -64.15 -18.16 -5.22
C SER A 152 -65.01 -19.41 -5.11
N GLY A 153 -65.76 -19.55 -4.01
CA GLY A 153 -66.60 -20.72 -3.72
C GLY A 153 -65.84 -21.95 -3.19
N SER A 154 -64.51 -21.92 -3.12
CA SER A 154 -63.73 -22.99 -2.49
C SER A 154 -63.88 -22.98 -0.97
N THR A 155 -63.65 -24.13 -0.34
CA THR A 155 -63.58 -24.30 1.10
C THR A 155 -62.22 -24.88 1.48
N GLN A 156 -61.46 -24.13 2.28
CA GLN A 156 -60.25 -24.63 2.92
C GLN A 156 -60.58 -25.15 4.32
N THR A 157 -59.97 -26.25 4.74
CA THR A 157 -60.14 -26.80 6.09
C THR A 157 -58.79 -26.81 6.78
N VAL A 158 -58.70 -26.33 8.02
CA VAL A 158 -57.47 -26.36 8.82
C VAL A 158 -57.74 -27.16 10.09
N ALA A 159 -57.17 -28.37 10.16
CA ALA A 159 -57.42 -29.32 11.25
C ALA A 159 -56.56 -29.07 12.51
N GLY A 160 -55.39 -28.44 12.34
CA GLY A 160 -54.43 -28.05 13.39
C GLY A 160 -54.35 -26.53 13.53
N VAL A 161 -53.16 -25.92 13.48
CA VAL A 161 -53.00 -24.48 13.73
C VAL A 161 -53.18 -23.64 12.46
N PHE A 162 -54.03 -22.62 12.52
CA PHE A 162 -54.08 -21.53 11.53
C PHE A 162 -53.39 -20.30 12.10
N SER A 163 -52.21 -19.96 11.57
CA SER A 163 -51.40 -18.85 12.07
C SER A 163 -51.08 -17.84 10.96
N LEU A 164 -51.54 -16.60 11.12
CA LEU A 164 -51.27 -15.50 10.21
C LEU A 164 -50.77 -14.31 11.01
N THR A 165 -49.57 -13.84 10.68
CA THR A 165 -48.95 -12.69 11.34
C THR A 165 -48.43 -11.71 10.29
N GLY A 166 -49.15 -10.60 10.11
CA GLY A 166 -48.65 -9.45 9.37
C GLY A 166 -47.83 -8.50 10.26
N ALA A 167 -47.66 -7.26 9.78
CA ALA A 167 -47.07 -6.19 10.57
C ALA A 167 -47.89 -4.90 10.43
N LEU A 168 -47.71 -3.96 11.37
CA LEU A 168 -48.32 -2.64 11.30
C LEU A 168 -48.00 -1.96 9.95
N GLY A 169 -49.04 -1.45 9.28
CA GLY A 169 -48.94 -0.87 7.94
C GLY A 169 -48.69 -1.87 6.79
N ASN A 170 -48.43 -3.15 7.10
CA ASN A 170 -48.06 -4.22 6.16
C ASN A 170 -48.86 -5.50 6.43
N LEU A 171 -50.19 -5.38 6.36
CA LEU A 171 -51.14 -6.46 6.65
C LEU A 171 -50.98 -7.62 5.67
N VAL A 172 -51.10 -8.86 6.15
CA VAL A 172 -51.28 -10.04 5.26
C VAL A 172 -52.69 -9.96 4.68
N LYS A 173 -52.83 -10.09 3.36
CA LYS A 173 -54.11 -9.92 2.66
C LYS A 173 -54.71 -11.25 2.27
N LEU A 174 -55.91 -11.56 2.78
CA LEU A 174 -56.72 -12.67 2.30
C LEU A 174 -57.79 -12.13 1.35
N ARG A 175 -57.87 -12.71 0.15
CA ARG A 175 -58.77 -12.26 -0.92
C ARG A 175 -59.49 -13.43 -1.57
N SER A 176 -60.67 -13.19 -2.12
CA SER A 176 -61.25 -14.09 -3.13
C SER A 176 -60.59 -13.86 -4.48
N THR A 177 -60.53 -14.88 -5.34
CA THR A 177 -60.13 -14.71 -6.75
C THR A 177 -61.17 -13.96 -7.57
N VAL A 178 -62.41 -13.84 -7.08
CA VAL A 178 -63.49 -13.07 -7.73
C VAL A 178 -64.11 -12.13 -6.72
N ASP A 179 -63.95 -10.83 -6.94
CA ASP A 179 -64.47 -9.79 -6.06
C ASP A 179 -66.00 -9.92 -5.87
N GLY A 180 -66.44 -9.82 -4.61
CA GLY A 180 -67.85 -9.96 -4.23
C GLY A 180 -68.33 -11.41 -4.06
N LEU A 181 -67.57 -12.41 -4.53
CA LEU A 181 -67.87 -13.83 -4.31
C LEU A 181 -67.01 -14.38 -3.19
N ARG A 182 -67.64 -15.07 -2.23
CA ARG A 182 -66.94 -15.53 -1.03
C ARG A 182 -66.16 -16.82 -1.25
N TRP A 183 -65.04 -16.96 -0.55
CA TRP A 183 -64.41 -18.25 -0.24
C TRP A 183 -64.68 -18.61 1.23
N SER A 184 -64.55 -19.88 1.59
CA SER A 184 -64.84 -20.38 2.94
C SER A 184 -63.61 -21.00 3.60
N ILE A 185 -63.54 -20.91 4.94
CA ILE A 185 -62.56 -21.62 5.76
C ILE A 185 -63.22 -22.26 6.98
N SER A 186 -62.80 -23.48 7.31
CA SER A 186 -63.34 -24.30 8.41
C SER A 186 -62.24 -24.74 9.37
N PHE A 187 -62.54 -24.77 10.68
CA PHE A 187 -61.60 -25.18 11.72
C PHE A 187 -62.25 -26.24 12.63
N PRO A 188 -62.34 -27.51 12.20
CA PRO A 188 -63.04 -28.56 12.95
C PRO A 188 -62.43 -28.85 14.33
N ALA A 189 -61.12 -28.70 14.50
CA ALA A 189 -60.40 -28.85 15.78
C ALA A 189 -59.20 -27.90 15.93
N GLY A 190 -59.07 -26.94 15.01
CA GLY A 190 -57.88 -26.11 14.90
C GLY A 190 -57.90 -24.87 15.79
N SER A 191 -56.73 -24.42 16.25
CA SER A 191 -56.56 -23.13 16.91
C SER A 191 -56.32 -22.01 15.88
N GLN A 192 -56.72 -20.78 16.23
CA GLN A 192 -56.55 -19.60 15.38
C GLN A 192 -55.61 -18.60 16.07
N GLU A 193 -54.55 -18.21 15.37
CA GLU A 193 -53.60 -17.17 15.76
C GLU A 193 -53.53 -16.16 14.62
N VAL A 194 -54.35 -15.12 14.67
CA VAL A 194 -54.45 -14.15 13.56
C VAL A 194 -54.16 -12.75 14.09
N ASN A 195 -53.16 -12.10 13.51
CA ASN A 195 -52.76 -10.74 13.86
C ASN A 195 -52.31 -9.98 12.60
N PHE A 196 -52.70 -8.72 12.47
CA PHE A 196 -52.42 -7.84 11.34
C PHE A 196 -52.82 -8.45 9.98
N VAL A 197 -54.05 -8.97 9.88
CA VAL A 197 -54.58 -9.49 8.62
C VAL A 197 -55.65 -8.55 8.04
N ASP A 198 -55.66 -8.45 6.72
CA ASP A 198 -56.67 -7.73 5.96
C ASP A 198 -57.50 -8.77 5.20
N VAL A 199 -58.76 -8.93 5.59
CA VAL A 199 -59.63 -9.96 5.01
C VAL A 199 -60.62 -9.30 4.06
N ARG A 200 -60.92 -9.94 2.92
CA ARG A 200 -62.02 -9.57 2.01
C ARG A 200 -62.68 -10.80 1.41
N ASP A 201 -63.99 -10.74 1.24
CA ASP A 201 -64.82 -11.78 0.61
C ASP A 201 -64.62 -13.19 1.24
N SER A 202 -64.57 -13.29 2.58
CA SER A 202 -64.34 -14.56 3.30
C SER A 202 -65.50 -14.97 4.22
N ASN A 203 -65.67 -16.28 4.42
CA ASN A 203 -66.60 -16.88 5.40
C ASN A 203 -65.88 -17.93 6.28
N ALA A 204 -65.74 -17.67 7.59
CA ALA A 204 -65.15 -18.61 8.56
C ALA A 204 -66.13 -19.69 9.07
N LEU A 205 -67.25 -19.87 8.35
CA LEU A 205 -68.30 -20.84 8.60
C LEU A 205 -68.85 -20.77 10.02
N LEU A 206 -68.57 -21.74 10.90
CA LEU A 206 -69.09 -21.80 12.28
C LEU A 206 -68.05 -21.43 13.35
N ASN A 207 -66.82 -21.10 12.97
CA ASN A 207 -65.72 -20.85 13.89
C ASN A 207 -65.43 -19.35 14.04
N LYS A 208 -65.29 -18.87 15.29
CA LYS A 208 -64.89 -17.49 15.58
C LYS A 208 -63.38 -17.30 15.37
N VAL A 209 -63.00 -16.56 14.34
CA VAL A 209 -61.61 -16.16 14.08
C VAL A 209 -61.43 -14.72 14.53
N THR A 210 -60.59 -14.51 15.55
CA THR A 210 -60.29 -13.16 16.05
C THR A 210 -58.99 -12.69 15.44
N ASP A 211 -59.06 -11.62 14.66
CA ASP A 211 -57.94 -10.95 14.03
C ASP A 211 -57.58 -9.70 14.84
N TYR A 212 -56.48 -9.79 15.56
CA TYR A 212 -55.93 -8.67 16.33
C TYR A 212 -55.28 -7.69 15.36
N ASN A 213 -55.57 -6.40 15.48
CA ASN A 213 -55.05 -5.30 14.65
C ASN A 213 -55.28 -5.49 13.15
N GLY A 214 -56.32 -6.25 12.81
CA GLY A 214 -56.72 -6.54 11.44
C GLY A 214 -57.63 -5.48 10.82
N LEU A 215 -57.83 -5.62 9.51
CA LEU A 215 -58.68 -4.76 8.69
C LEU A 215 -59.81 -5.58 8.03
N ASP A 216 -61.05 -5.12 8.22
CA ASP A 216 -62.20 -5.62 7.47
C ASP A 216 -62.36 -4.87 6.14
N SER A 217 -61.89 -5.46 5.04
CA SER A 217 -62.05 -4.89 3.70
C SER A 217 -63.39 -5.21 3.03
N GLY A 218 -64.36 -5.76 3.77
CA GLY A 218 -65.75 -5.90 3.34
C GLY A 218 -66.15 -7.27 2.77
N ASN A 219 -67.47 -7.50 2.75
CA ASN A 219 -68.13 -8.78 2.40
C ASN A 219 -67.64 -9.98 3.24
N ASN A 220 -67.06 -9.70 4.40
CA ASN A 220 -66.64 -10.68 5.39
C ASN A 220 -67.73 -10.82 6.43
N ASN A 221 -68.42 -11.96 6.45
CA ASN A 221 -69.48 -12.22 7.41
C ASN A 221 -69.87 -13.71 7.35
N ALA A 222 -69.16 -14.50 8.15
CA ALA A 222 -69.68 -15.12 9.37
C ALA A 222 -68.46 -15.44 10.23
N ASN A 223 -68.40 -14.90 11.46
CA ASN A 223 -67.41 -15.25 12.49
C ASN A 223 -65.96 -14.73 12.37
N TRP A 224 -65.61 -13.86 11.42
CA TRP A 224 -64.41 -13.01 11.56
C TRP A 224 -64.67 -11.87 12.55
N VAL A 225 -63.76 -11.65 13.50
CA VAL A 225 -63.85 -10.60 14.52
C VAL A 225 -62.56 -9.79 14.53
N PHE A 226 -62.65 -8.51 14.21
CA PHE A 226 -61.52 -7.60 14.18
C PHE A 226 -61.47 -6.78 15.47
N ILE A 227 -60.34 -6.80 16.16
CA ILE A 227 -60.12 -6.02 17.39
C ILE A 227 -58.83 -5.23 17.28
N GLN A 228 -58.85 -3.97 17.70
CA GLN A 228 -57.66 -3.13 17.75
C GLN A 228 -57.12 -3.13 19.18
N ASP A 229 -55.81 -3.31 19.31
CA ASP A 229 -55.13 -3.12 20.59
C ASP A 229 -54.97 -1.60 20.84
N GLN A 230 -55.42 -1.16 22.01
CA GLN A 230 -55.42 0.24 22.44
C GLN A 230 -54.72 0.42 23.79
N GLY A 231 -54.18 -0.65 24.38
CA GLY A 231 -53.56 -0.63 25.70
C GLY A 231 -52.07 -0.35 25.56
N PRO A 232 -51.56 0.85 25.86
CA PRO A 232 -50.12 1.04 25.89
C PRO A 232 -49.49 0.25 27.05
N PRO A 233 -48.21 -0.13 26.95
CA PRO A 233 -47.46 -0.63 28.09
C PRO A 233 -47.43 0.39 29.23
N ALA A 234 -47.29 -0.08 30.48
CA ALA A 234 -47.13 0.81 31.63
C ALA A 234 -45.86 1.65 31.52
N ALA A 235 -45.90 2.86 32.09
CA ALA A 235 -44.71 3.68 32.26
C ALA A 235 -43.72 3.00 33.21
N ILE A 236 -42.43 3.01 32.85
CA ILE A 236 -41.35 2.53 33.71
C ILE A 236 -41.00 3.64 34.70
N SER A 237 -41.23 3.38 35.98
CA SER A 237 -41.04 4.35 37.07
C SER A 237 -39.78 4.09 37.90
N ASP A 238 -39.17 2.92 37.78
CA ASP A 238 -38.09 2.45 38.66
C ASP A 238 -36.69 2.42 38.00
N LEU A 239 -36.56 2.98 36.79
CA LEU A 239 -35.28 3.03 36.06
C LEU A 239 -34.16 3.59 36.94
N THR A 240 -33.15 2.76 37.18
CA THR A 240 -31.96 3.09 37.95
C THR A 240 -30.74 2.99 37.04
N ALA A 241 -29.84 3.96 37.12
CA ALA A 241 -28.54 3.90 36.47
C ALA A 241 -27.46 3.65 37.53
N LEU A 242 -26.52 2.77 37.22
CA LEU A 242 -25.38 2.41 38.05
C LEU A 242 -24.11 2.56 37.21
N THR A 243 -23.01 2.98 37.83
CA THR A 243 -21.70 2.95 37.17
C THR A 243 -21.39 1.52 36.74
N GLY A 244 -20.82 1.36 35.54
CA GLY A 244 -20.41 0.06 35.01
C GLY A 244 -19.32 -0.59 35.86
N THR A 245 -18.98 -1.84 35.50
CA THR A 245 -18.03 -2.66 36.28
C THR A 245 -16.84 -3.18 35.49
N GLU A 246 -16.87 -3.10 34.15
CA GLU A 246 -15.90 -3.78 33.31
C GLU A 246 -15.04 -2.82 32.50
N ASN A 247 -15.65 -1.89 31.74
CA ASN A 247 -14.92 -1.08 30.78
C ASN A 247 -15.18 0.42 30.91
N ASP A 248 -14.22 1.21 30.42
CA ASP A 248 -14.35 2.65 30.33
C ASP A 248 -15.58 3.07 29.54
N GLY A 249 -16.33 4.01 30.12
CA GLY A 249 -17.57 4.50 29.53
C GLY A 249 -18.80 3.64 29.82
N ASP A 250 -18.71 2.63 30.69
CA ASP A 250 -19.84 1.75 30.98
C ASP A 250 -20.82 2.34 32.00
N ILE A 251 -22.12 2.19 31.72
CA ILE A 251 -23.23 2.41 32.65
C ILE A 251 -24.21 1.24 32.55
N ILE A 252 -24.64 0.72 33.70
CA ILE A 252 -25.65 -0.34 33.78
C ILE A 252 -26.99 0.28 34.15
N LEU A 253 -28.00 0.03 33.32
CA LEU A 253 -29.39 0.41 33.57
C LEU A 253 -30.18 -0.77 34.09
N ASN A 254 -30.98 -0.55 35.13
CA ASN A 254 -31.87 -1.54 35.72
C ASN A 254 -33.30 -1.00 35.82
N TRP A 255 -34.30 -1.81 35.48
CA TRP A 255 -35.72 -1.45 35.59
C TRP A 255 -36.61 -2.69 35.66
N THR A 256 -37.89 -2.52 35.94
CA THR A 256 -38.88 -3.61 35.88
C THR A 256 -39.64 -3.60 34.56
N ALA A 257 -39.71 -4.74 33.87
CA ALA A 257 -40.46 -4.86 32.62
C ALA A 257 -41.96 -4.57 32.81
N PRO A 258 -42.59 -3.76 31.94
CA PRO A 258 -44.04 -3.56 31.98
C PRO A 258 -44.78 -4.82 31.45
N GLY A 259 -46.10 -4.74 31.33
CA GLY A 259 -46.88 -5.68 30.50
C GLY A 259 -47.04 -5.18 29.07
N ASN A 260 -47.75 -5.94 28.24
CA ASN A 260 -48.18 -5.45 26.92
C ASN A 260 -49.16 -4.28 27.09
N ASP A 261 -50.17 -4.49 27.95
CA ASP A 261 -51.23 -3.52 28.21
C ASP A 261 -51.16 -3.12 29.70
N GLY A 262 -50.54 -1.98 29.98
CA GLY A 262 -50.21 -1.59 31.35
C GLY A 262 -49.23 -2.58 31.97
N THR A 263 -49.68 -3.30 33.00
CA THR A 263 -48.91 -4.35 33.70
C THR A 263 -49.40 -5.76 33.37
N SER A 264 -50.34 -5.90 32.44
CA SER A 264 -50.95 -7.18 32.06
C SER A 264 -50.34 -7.74 30.77
N GLY A 265 -50.26 -9.07 30.68
CA GLY A 265 -49.67 -9.76 29.54
C GLY A 265 -48.14 -9.62 29.49
N ASN A 266 -47.46 -10.52 28.77
CA ASN A 266 -46.02 -10.39 28.56
C ASN A 266 -45.72 -9.17 27.71
N PHE A 267 -44.72 -8.38 28.10
CA PHE A 267 -44.26 -7.26 27.28
C PHE A 267 -43.70 -7.80 25.96
N ASN A 268 -44.32 -7.42 24.85
CA ASN A 268 -43.87 -7.72 23.51
C ASN A 268 -43.71 -6.40 22.77
N GLY A 269 -42.52 -5.79 22.76
CA GLY A 269 -42.40 -4.43 22.30
C GLY A 269 -40.98 -3.90 22.25
N LEU A 270 -40.86 -2.58 22.10
CA LEU A 270 -39.60 -1.85 22.04
C LEU A 270 -39.42 -1.00 23.30
N TYR A 271 -38.27 -1.13 23.96
CA TYR A 271 -37.75 -0.12 24.86
C TYR A 271 -37.10 1.00 24.04
N TYR A 272 -37.47 2.25 24.32
CA TYR A 272 -36.87 3.44 23.75
C TYR A 272 -36.14 4.18 24.87
N ILE A 273 -34.82 4.08 24.88
CA ILE A 273 -33.97 4.64 25.93
C ILE A 273 -33.28 5.86 25.36
N LYS A 274 -33.28 6.96 26.11
CA LYS A 274 -32.56 8.19 25.79
C LYS A 274 -31.63 8.57 26.93
N TRP A 275 -30.50 9.18 26.59
CA TRP A 275 -29.56 9.69 27.59
C TRP A 275 -28.87 10.97 27.15
N SER A 276 -28.46 11.77 28.13
CA SER A 276 -27.77 13.06 27.91
C SER A 276 -26.87 13.37 29.10
N THR A 277 -25.87 14.22 28.90
CA THR A 277 -25.08 14.83 29.99
C THR A 277 -25.87 15.92 30.74
N ASN A 278 -26.97 16.39 30.14
CA ASN A 278 -27.93 17.28 30.77
C ASN A 278 -29.11 16.48 31.34
N ASN A 279 -29.72 16.98 32.41
CA ASN A 279 -30.89 16.35 32.99
C ASN A 279 -32.08 16.35 31.99
N LEU A 280 -32.71 15.20 31.83
CA LEU A 280 -33.82 15.01 30.90
C LEU A 280 -35.14 15.46 31.56
N THR A 281 -35.66 16.61 31.16
CA THR A 281 -36.96 17.14 31.67
C THR A 281 -38.14 16.81 30.76
N ASN A 282 -37.89 16.42 29.51
CA ASN A 282 -38.89 16.04 28.53
C ASN A 282 -38.33 14.92 27.65
N PHE A 283 -39.04 13.80 27.56
CA PHE A 283 -38.60 12.66 26.76
C PHE A 283 -38.67 12.92 25.26
N ASP A 284 -39.73 13.59 24.78
CA ASP A 284 -39.98 13.80 23.36
C ASP A 284 -39.14 14.98 22.80
N SER A 285 -38.74 15.91 23.66
CA SER A 285 -37.85 17.04 23.33
C SER A 285 -36.74 17.22 24.37
N PRO A 286 -35.78 16.28 24.45
CA PRO A 286 -34.68 16.34 25.42
C PRO A 286 -33.65 17.42 25.05
N PRO A 287 -32.92 17.97 26.02
CA PRO A 287 -31.82 18.90 25.77
C PRO A 287 -30.70 18.25 24.93
N SER A 288 -30.08 19.05 24.05
CA SER A 288 -28.94 18.63 23.23
C SER A 288 -27.61 18.78 23.98
N PRO A 289 -26.62 17.88 23.79
CA PRO A 289 -26.71 16.65 23.03
C PRO A 289 -27.48 15.57 23.78
N PHE A 290 -28.21 14.74 23.06
CA PHE A 290 -28.80 13.51 23.59
C PHE A 290 -28.55 12.37 22.62
N TYR A 291 -28.59 11.16 23.16
CA TYR A 291 -28.40 9.91 22.45
C TYR A 291 -29.62 9.02 22.70
N GLN A 292 -29.83 8.04 21.82
CA GLN A 292 -31.00 7.19 21.90
C GLN A 292 -30.77 5.80 21.31
N ILE A 293 -31.52 4.82 21.81
CA ILE A 293 -31.51 3.44 21.31
C ILE A 293 -32.89 2.80 21.44
N TYR A 294 -33.20 1.91 20.50
CA TYR A 294 -34.36 1.04 20.54
C TYR A 294 -33.93 -0.41 20.80
N LYS A 295 -34.63 -1.11 21.69
CA LYS A 295 -34.36 -2.52 22.00
C LYS A 295 -35.67 -3.31 22.00
N SER A 296 -35.81 -4.28 21.09
CA SER A 296 -36.96 -5.18 21.07
C SER A 296 -36.86 -6.22 22.19
N SER A 297 -38.02 -6.64 22.70
CA SER A 297 -38.10 -7.61 23.78
C SER A 297 -39.42 -8.33 23.80
N TYR A 298 -39.35 -9.63 24.14
CA TYR A 298 -40.48 -10.43 24.58
C TYR A 298 -40.16 -10.95 25.97
N ILE A 299 -40.74 -10.32 27.00
CA ILE A 299 -40.34 -10.48 28.39
C ILE A 299 -41.57 -10.68 29.27
N VAL A 300 -41.45 -11.53 30.28
CA VAL A 300 -42.51 -11.72 31.27
C VAL A 300 -42.68 -10.43 32.06
N ALA A 301 -43.92 -9.94 32.17
CA ALA A 301 -44.18 -8.71 32.93
C ALA A 301 -43.67 -8.81 34.36
N THR A 302 -43.25 -7.68 34.93
CA THR A 302 -42.68 -7.56 36.28
C THR A 302 -41.29 -8.19 36.48
N GLN A 303 -40.70 -8.77 35.43
CA GLN A 303 -39.33 -9.29 35.50
C GLN A 303 -38.33 -8.12 35.48
N GLY A 304 -37.37 -8.14 36.41
CA GLY A 304 -36.25 -7.20 36.42
C GLY A 304 -35.40 -7.32 35.15
N GLN A 305 -35.04 -6.18 34.58
CA GLN A 305 -34.25 -6.03 33.37
C GLN A 305 -32.95 -5.32 33.67
N THR A 306 -31.91 -5.70 32.92
CA THR A 306 -30.62 -5.02 32.91
C THR A 306 -30.21 -4.69 31.49
N PHE A 307 -29.49 -3.58 31.32
CA PHE A 307 -28.94 -3.18 30.04
C PHE A 307 -27.66 -2.37 30.21
N LEU A 308 -26.60 -2.80 29.54
CA LEU A 308 -25.31 -2.13 29.53
C LEU A 308 -25.28 -1.10 28.39
N ILE A 309 -24.99 0.15 28.74
CA ILE A 309 -24.64 1.21 27.81
C ILE A 309 -23.12 1.35 27.83
N THR A 310 -22.49 1.25 26.67
CA THR A 310 -21.03 1.35 26.50
C THR A 310 -20.67 2.55 25.62
N GLY A 311 -19.38 2.88 25.54
CA GLY A 311 -18.88 3.92 24.64
C GLY A 311 -19.26 5.35 25.05
N LEU A 312 -19.57 5.56 26.34
CA LEU A 312 -19.76 6.89 26.91
C LEU A 312 -18.42 7.51 27.30
N ASN A 313 -18.37 8.84 27.43
CA ASN A 313 -17.15 9.48 27.92
C ASN A 313 -16.89 9.06 29.38
N PRO A 314 -15.73 8.44 29.68
CA PRO A 314 -15.39 7.98 31.03
C PRO A 314 -15.53 9.10 32.06
N GLY A 315 -16.06 8.76 33.24
CA GLY A 315 -16.20 9.71 34.34
C GLY A 315 -17.31 10.76 34.20
N THR A 316 -17.95 10.86 33.03
CA THR A 316 -19.06 11.79 32.78
C THR A 316 -20.36 11.32 33.41
N THR A 317 -21.13 12.26 33.96
CA THR A 317 -22.49 11.95 34.45
C THR A 317 -23.50 11.97 33.31
N TYR A 318 -24.23 10.89 33.14
CA TYR A 318 -25.34 10.78 32.18
C TYR A 318 -26.66 10.55 32.90
N TYR A 319 -27.70 11.22 32.40
CA TYR A 319 -29.09 11.08 32.83
C TYR A 319 -29.85 10.26 31.81
N PHE A 320 -30.70 9.35 32.26
CA PHE A 320 -31.39 8.37 31.42
C PHE A 320 -32.91 8.50 31.54
N ALA A 321 -33.60 8.23 30.45
CA ALA A 321 -35.05 8.13 30.40
C ALA A 321 -35.45 6.98 29.48
N ILE A 322 -36.60 6.36 29.76
CA ILE A 322 -37.07 5.18 29.03
C ILE A 322 -38.58 5.27 28.78
N LYS A 323 -38.99 4.99 27.55
CA LYS A 323 -40.39 4.70 27.15
C LYS A 323 -40.47 3.31 26.58
N THR A 324 -41.68 2.77 26.54
CA THR A 324 -41.98 1.51 25.86
C THR A 324 -43.03 1.70 24.80
N LYS A 325 -42.96 0.86 23.77
CA LYS A 325 -43.92 0.81 22.67
C LYS A 325 -44.30 -0.64 22.42
N ASP A 326 -45.59 -0.95 22.29
CA ASP A 326 -46.06 -2.28 21.92
C ASP A 326 -45.91 -2.54 20.39
N PRO A 327 -46.36 -3.69 19.84
CA PRO A 327 -46.24 -4.00 18.41
C PRO A 327 -47.18 -3.18 17.51
N VAL A 328 -48.15 -2.48 18.09
CA VAL A 328 -49.20 -1.74 17.38
C VAL A 328 -49.02 -0.22 17.48
N ASP A 329 -47.84 0.21 17.92
CA ASP A 329 -47.43 1.59 18.11
C ASP A 329 -48.14 2.36 19.24
N ASN A 330 -48.74 1.69 20.23
CA ASN A 330 -49.14 2.36 21.47
C ASN A 330 -47.92 2.62 22.36
N TRP A 331 -47.70 3.89 22.70
CA TRP A 331 -46.59 4.33 23.53
C TRP A 331 -46.98 4.47 25.00
N SER A 332 -46.10 4.01 25.89
CA SER A 332 -46.20 4.32 27.32
C SER A 332 -46.09 5.82 27.57
N THR A 333 -46.66 6.27 28.68
CA THR A 333 -46.44 7.64 29.16
C THR A 333 -45.03 7.78 29.76
N TRP A 334 -44.54 9.02 29.87
CA TRP A 334 -43.32 9.36 30.59
C TRP A 334 -43.47 10.75 31.20
N SER A 335 -43.00 10.95 32.44
CA SER A 335 -43.03 12.27 33.10
C SER A 335 -41.96 12.37 34.18
N THR A 336 -41.57 13.60 34.54
CA THR A 336 -40.62 13.85 35.63
C THR A 336 -41.18 13.57 37.03
N VAL A 337 -42.51 13.48 37.20
CA VAL A 337 -43.18 13.32 38.52
C VAL A 337 -43.26 11.85 38.96
N GLY A 338 -42.95 10.89 38.09
CA GLY A 338 -43.04 9.46 38.37
C GLY A 338 -41.79 8.64 38.05
N VAL A 339 -40.68 9.30 37.69
CA VAL A 339 -39.40 8.63 37.43
C VAL A 339 -38.58 8.55 38.71
N ASN A 340 -37.87 7.44 38.87
CA ASN A 340 -36.87 7.27 39.91
C ASN A 340 -35.76 8.33 39.74
N THR A 341 -35.42 9.03 40.82
CA THR A 341 -34.37 10.05 40.84
C THR A 341 -32.96 9.46 40.74
N ALA A 342 -32.81 8.14 40.85
CA ALA A 342 -31.56 7.43 40.62
C ALA A 342 -31.35 7.04 39.14
N ASN A 343 -32.01 7.73 38.20
CA ASN A 343 -31.89 7.51 36.76
C ASN A 343 -30.65 8.17 36.13
N PHE A 344 -29.61 8.44 36.92
CA PHE A 344 -28.34 8.99 36.45
C PHE A 344 -27.16 8.32 37.14
N ALA A 345 -26.04 8.21 36.43
CA ALA A 345 -24.80 7.67 36.97
C ALA A 345 -23.61 8.30 36.26
N LYS A 346 -22.44 8.25 36.90
CA LYS A 346 -21.17 8.48 36.22
C LYS A 346 -20.80 7.23 35.45
N ALA A 347 -20.37 7.42 34.21
CA ALA A 347 -19.76 6.35 33.43
C ALA A 347 -18.49 5.88 34.11
N LEU A 348 -18.21 4.58 34.03
CA LEU A 348 -17.00 4.00 34.62
C LEU A 348 -15.76 4.68 34.02
N ASP A 349 -14.79 4.93 34.89
CA ASP A 349 -13.53 5.59 34.59
C ASP A 349 -12.41 4.77 35.24
N LEU A 350 -11.57 4.16 34.42
CA LEU A 350 -10.47 3.29 34.78
C LEU A 350 -9.15 3.94 34.41
N PRO A 351 -8.07 3.72 35.20
CA PRO A 351 -6.77 4.22 34.82
C PRO A 351 -6.32 3.59 33.49
N PRO A 352 -5.64 4.35 32.62
CA PRO A 352 -5.13 3.81 31.38
C PRO A 352 -4.14 2.68 31.64
N SER A 353 -4.03 1.75 30.69
CA SER A 353 -2.99 0.73 30.73
C SER A 353 -1.60 1.37 30.58
N ALA A 354 -0.60 0.80 31.24
CA ALA A 354 0.78 1.26 31.08
C ALA A 354 1.26 0.98 29.65
N PRO A 355 2.12 1.83 29.06
CA PRO A 355 2.77 1.54 27.78
C PRO A 355 3.37 0.12 27.78
N PRO A 356 2.94 -0.78 26.87
CA PRO A 356 3.29 -2.21 26.95
C PRO A 356 4.79 -2.45 26.80
N SER A 357 5.44 -1.67 25.94
CA SER A 357 6.87 -1.73 25.68
C SER A 357 7.46 -0.32 25.59
N VAL A 358 8.71 -0.19 26.04
CA VAL A 358 9.52 1.02 25.91
C VAL A 358 10.84 0.60 25.28
N SER A 359 11.32 1.39 24.33
CA SER A 359 12.62 1.25 23.69
C SER A 359 13.45 2.50 23.98
N ALA A 360 14.73 2.30 24.29
CA ALA A 360 15.70 3.37 24.44
C ALA A 360 16.87 3.06 23.51
N ILE A 361 17.15 3.96 22.58
CA ILE A 361 18.18 3.80 21.55
C ILE A 361 19.12 4.99 21.62
N ALA A 362 20.41 4.76 21.81
CA ALA A 362 21.39 5.83 21.82
C ALA A 362 21.63 6.37 20.40
N ASN A 363 21.44 7.67 20.22
CA ASN A 363 21.62 8.36 18.93
C ASN A 363 22.98 9.06 18.82
N SER A 364 23.58 9.43 19.95
CA SER A 364 24.84 10.16 20.01
C SER A 364 25.52 9.95 21.37
N SER A 365 26.65 10.59 21.58
CA SER A 365 27.33 10.68 22.88
C SER A 365 26.51 11.42 23.94
N TYR A 366 25.52 12.20 23.55
CA TYR A 366 24.76 13.06 24.46
C TYR A 366 23.25 12.90 24.36
N THR A 367 22.76 11.96 23.53
CA THR A 367 21.32 11.83 23.27
C THR A 367 20.85 10.39 23.15
N ILE A 368 19.65 10.10 23.69
CA ILE A 368 18.96 8.82 23.58
C ILE A 368 17.54 9.09 23.06
N ASN A 369 17.13 8.39 22.01
CA ASN A 369 15.73 8.35 21.60
C ASN A 369 14.98 7.37 22.47
N VAL A 370 13.90 7.81 23.09
CA VAL A 370 12.99 6.98 23.88
C VAL A 370 11.68 6.90 23.13
N SER A 371 11.27 5.69 22.75
CA SER A 371 9.98 5.45 22.13
C SER A 371 9.22 4.39 22.91
N TRP A 372 7.89 4.39 22.80
CA TRP A 372 7.05 3.40 23.46
C TRP A 372 5.88 2.98 22.59
N GLU A 373 5.41 1.77 22.83
CA GLU A 373 4.14 1.31 22.27
C GLU A 373 2.99 2.00 23.01
N LYS A 374 2.03 2.51 22.25
CA LYS A 374 0.86 3.19 22.82
C LYS A 374 -0.04 2.15 23.49
N PRO A 375 -0.55 2.40 24.71
CA PRO A 375 -1.65 1.61 25.24
C PRO A 375 -2.82 1.60 24.24
N VAL A 376 -3.43 0.43 24.03
CA VAL A 376 -4.61 0.31 23.17
C VAL A 376 -5.86 0.44 24.05
N PRO A 377 -6.62 1.55 23.96
CA PRO A 377 -7.89 1.65 24.64
C PRO A 377 -8.87 0.65 24.03
N THR A 378 -9.64 -0.03 24.88
CA THR A 378 -10.56 -1.10 24.47
C THR A 378 -11.89 -0.59 23.94
N PHE A 379 -12.32 0.62 24.34
CA PHE A 379 -13.64 1.18 23.97
C PHE A 379 -13.56 2.66 23.60
N VAL A 380 -13.25 3.52 24.58
CA VAL A 380 -13.11 4.96 24.39
C VAL A 380 -11.65 5.33 24.57
N ASP A 381 -11.08 6.06 23.61
CA ASP A 381 -9.73 6.60 23.74
C ASP A 381 -9.81 7.93 24.48
N ASP A 382 -9.50 7.91 25.77
CA ASP A 382 -9.37 9.07 26.63
C ASP A 382 -7.90 9.34 26.99
N LEU A 383 -6.93 8.83 26.24
CA LEU A 383 -5.52 9.03 26.52
C LEU A 383 -5.09 10.48 26.21
N ASP A 384 -4.51 11.18 27.18
CA ASP A 384 -4.13 12.60 27.06
C ASP A 384 -2.64 12.77 26.77
N LYS A 385 -1.79 12.14 27.60
CA LYS A 385 -0.35 12.39 27.59
C LYS A 385 0.45 11.28 28.26
N TYR A 386 1.76 11.35 28.08
CA TYR A 386 2.75 10.46 28.66
C TYR A 386 3.77 11.25 29.46
N PHE A 387 4.11 10.77 30.65
CA PHE A 387 5.25 11.28 31.42
C PHE A 387 6.41 10.32 31.29
N VAL A 388 7.55 10.82 30.83
CA VAL A 388 8.80 10.06 30.67
C VAL A 388 9.67 10.29 31.90
N TYR A 389 10.01 9.21 32.58
CA TYR A 389 10.87 9.21 33.76
C TYR A 389 12.23 8.59 33.44
N ARG A 390 13.27 9.16 34.04
CA ARG A 390 14.67 8.73 33.88
C ARG A 390 15.39 8.61 35.21
N ALA A 391 16.29 7.63 35.31
CA ALA A 391 17.28 7.52 36.37
C ALA A 391 18.58 6.87 35.85
N THR A 392 19.66 6.89 36.64
CA THR A 392 20.92 6.17 36.34
C THR A 392 20.98 4.79 37.02
N PHE A 393 19.84 4.30 37.51
CA PHE A 393 19.66 3.01 38.16
C PHE A 393 18.25 2.46 37.85
N VAL A 394 18.07 1.16 38.01
CA VAL A 394 16.76 0.51 37.86
C VAL A 394 15.81 1.01 38.97
N PHE A 395 14.66 1.56 38.60
CA PHE A 395 13.65 2.04 39.54
C PHE A 395 12.29 1.37 39.33
N THR A 396 11.50 1.29 40.39
CA THR A 396 10.13 0.73 40.43
C THR A 396 9.09 1.73 40.95
N SER A 397 9.49 2.96 41.28
CA SER A 397 8.62 4.05 41.72
C SER A 397 9.12 5.38 41.19
N THR A 398 8.18 6.28 40.84
CA THR A 398 8.46 7.66 40.42
C THR A 398 8.87 8.58 41.56
N THR A 399 8.62 8.17 42.82
CA THR A 399 8.95 8.96 44.02
C THR A 399 10.33 8.64 44.61
N THR A 400 11.03 7.65 44.06
CA THR A 400 12.39 7.30 44.49
C THR A 400 13.34 8.48 44.23
N ALA A 401 14.20 8.80 45.20
CA ALA A 401 15.17 9.89 45.05
C ALA A 401 16.01 9.71 43.78
N ASN A 402 16.24 10.82 43.05
CA ASN A 402 16.97 10.87 41.77
C ASN A 402 16.27 10.19 40.57
N VAL A 403 15.01 9.77 40.69
CA VAL A 403 14.13 9.56 39.54
C VAL A 403 13.57 10.91 39.11
N VAL A 404 13.76 11.27 37.85
CA VAL A 404 13.40 12.59 37.32
C VAL A 404 12.36 12.44 36.23
N HIS A 405 11.28 13.22 36.30
CA HIS A 405 10.36 13.43 35.19
C HIS A 405 11.04 14.38 34.20
N ILE A 406 11.39 13.85 33.01
CA ILE A 406 12.19 14.57 32.02
C ILE A 406 11.34 15.15 30.88
N ALA A 407 10.15 14.60 30.63
CA ALA A 407 9.29 15.07 29.56
C ALA A 407 7.81 14.73 29.76
N THR A 408 6.96 15.67 29.37
CA THR A 408 5.54 15.45 29.12
C THR A 408 5.30 15.43 27.62
N VAL A 409 4.79 14.32 27.09
CA VAL A 409 4.54 14.14 25.66
C VAL A 409 3.04 13.95 25.44
N SER A 410 2.41 14.83 24.66
CA SER A 410 0.98 14.73 24.35
C SER A 410 0.68 13.54 23.45
N HIS A 411 -0.42 12.84 23.73
CA HIS A 411 -0.98 11.85 22.81
C HIS A 411 -1.41 12.56 21.50
N PRO A 412 -1.19 11.96 20.30
CA PRO A 412 -0.76 10.58 20.05
C PRO A 412 0.76 10.38 19.92
N THR A 413 1.59 11.38 20.20
CA THR A 413 3.06 11.24 20.06
C THR A 413 3.60 10.23 21.07
N ASN A 414 4.46 9.30 20.61
CA ASN A 414 5.01 8.20 21.41
C ASN A 414 6.54 8.10 21.35
N VAL A 415 7.20 9.24 21.11
CA VAL A 415 8.65 9.36 21.02
C VAL A 415 9.11 10.62 21.75
N TYR A 416 10.28 10.55 22.37
CA TYR A 416 10.97 11.65 23.03
C TYR A 416 12.48 11.53 22.84
N LEU A 417 13.13 12.62 22.43
CA LEU A 417 14.59 12.71 22.35
C LEU A 417 15.14 13.29 23.67
N ASP A 418 15.79 12.44 24.47
CA ASP A 418 16.52 12.88 25.66
C ASP A 418 17.90 13.41 25.26
N THR A 419 18.30 14.55 25.83
CA THR A 419 19.51 15.30 25.45
C THR A 419 20.32 15.72 26.67
N GLY A 420 21.58 16.12 26.47
CA GLY A 420 22.46 16.57 27.56
C GLY A 420 22.93 15.42 28.48
N LEU A 421 22.99 14.20 27.94
CA LEU A 421 23.39 13.00 28.68
C LEU A 421 24.90 12.91 28.86
N THR A 422 25.35 12.22 29.90
CA THR A 422 26.78 11.97 30.13
C THR A 422 27.22 10.69 29.42
N ILE A 423 28.34 10.77 28.70
CA ILE A 423 28.94 9.64 27.99
C ILE A 423 29.22 8.48 28.97
N ASN A 424 29.00 7.24 28.52
CA ASN A 424 29.23 6.01 29.28
C ASN A 424 28.40 5.87 30.57
N VAL A 425 27.34 6.65 30.76
CA VAL A 425 26.38 6.47 31.85
C VAL A 425 25.16 5.71 31.34
N THR A 426 24.78 4.61 32.01
CA THR A 426 23.54 3.91 31.70
C THR A 426 22.34 4.69 32.22
N TYR A 427 21.41 5.02 31.34
CA TYR A 427 20.14 5.62 31.69
C TYR A 427 19.02 4.60 31.56
N TYR A 428 18.14 4.59 32.55
CA TYR A 428 16.95 3.75 32.62
C TYR A 428 15.71 4.62 32.45
N TYR A 429 14.79 4.18 31.61
CA TYR A 429 13.58 4.89 31.24
C TYR A 429 12.34 4.07 31.55
N ARG A 430 11.29 4.77 32.01
CA ARG A 430 9.93 4.25 32.11
C ARG A 430 8.93 5.35 31.79
N VAL A 431 7.78 4.97 31.26
CA VAL A 431 6.74 5.89 30.81
C VAL A 431 5.46 5.59 31.58
N VAL A 432 4.74 6.65 31.96
CA VAL A 432 3.40 6.58 32.57
C VAL A 432 2.41 7.24 31.63
N ALA A 433 1.31 6.57 31.33
CA ALA A 433 0.18 7.10 30.57
C ALA A 433 -0.79 7.82 31.50
N TYR A 434 -1.35 8.93 31.03
CA TYR A 434 -2.36 9.75 31.74
C TYR A 434 -3.57 9.93 30.85
N ASP A 435 -4.76 9.79 31.42
CA ASP A 435 -6.02 10.05 30.73
C ASP A 435 -6.40 11.54 30.71
N GLN A 436 -7.47 11.83 29.98
CA GLN A 436 -8.13 13.12 29.90
C GLN A 436 -8.95 13.34 31.16
N GLY A 437 -8.45 14.18 32.06
CA GLY A 437 -9.24 14.63 33.20
C GLY A 437 -10.26 15.73 32.85
N ASN A 438 -10.99 16.13 33.87
CA ASN A 438 -11.88 17.29 33.93
C ASN A 438 -11.15 18.57 33.51
N GLN A 439 -11.21 18.92 32.22
CA GLN A 439 -10.70 20.20 31.69
C GLN A 439 -11.64 21.39 32.02
N GLY A 440 -12.39 21.34 33.12
CA GLY A 440 -13.35 22.36 33.55
C GLY A 440 -14.76 22.25 32.94
N GLY A 441 -15.00 21.31 32.03
CA GLY A 441 -16.27 21.13 31.31
C GLY A 441 -17.21 20.04 31.84
N GLY A 442 -16.80 19.28 32.86
CA GLY A 442 -17.61 18.20 33.45
C GLY A 442 -17.78 16.93 32.59
N LEU A 443 -17.08 16.85 31.45
CA LEU A 443 -17.09 15.73 30.49
C LEU A 443 -16.06 14.62 30.80
N PHE A 444 -15.31 14.72 31.89
CA PHE A 444 -14.36 13.70 32.35
C PHE A 444 -14.18 13.81 33.87
N SER A 445 -13.67 12.77 34.55
CA SER A 445 -13.44 12.80 36.00
C SER A 445 -12.05 13.34 36.36
N SER A 446 -11.56 13.12 37.58
CA SER A 446 -10.18 13.45 37.95
C SER A 446 -9.21 12.62 37.13
N VAL A 447 -8.12 13.24 36.67
CA VAL A 447 -7.06 12.55 35.91
C VAL A 447 -6.60 11.27 36.63
N LEU A 448 -6.67 10.12 35.99
CA LEU A 448 -6.02 8.89 36.41
C LEU A 448 -4.78 8.63 35.54
N TYR A 449 -3.97 7.69 36.01
CA TYR A 449 -2.71 7.38 35.37
C TYR A 449 -2.35 5.91 35.55
N SER A 450 -1.60 5.40 34.59
CA SER A 450 -1.19 4.01 34.57
C SER A 450 -0.15 3.70 35.65
N GLY A 451 0.09 2.40 35.86
CA GLY A 451 1.36 1.97 36.45
C GLY A 451 2.57 2.38 35.59
N LEU A 452 3.77 2.18 36.12
CA LEU A 452 4.99 2.31 35.34
C LEU A 452 5.05 1.26 34.22
N SER A 453 5.45 1.67 33.02
CA SER A 453 5.80 0.75 31.93
C SER A 453 6.89 -0.25 32.31
N GLN A 454 7.14 -1.20 31.42
CA GLN A 454 8.39 -1.96 31.43
C GLN A 454 9.60 -1.02 31.34
N ILE A 455 10.74 -1.47 31.88
CA ILE A 455 11.97 -0.68 31.91
C ILE A 455 12.73 -0.83 30.60
N ALA A 456 13.15 0.29 30.04
CA ALA A 456 14.13 0.34 28.96
C ALA A 456 15.43 0.93 29.49
N SER A 457 16.56 0.59 28.86
CA SER A 457 17.83 1.21 29.21
C SER A 457 18.73 1.35 27.99
N ALA A 458 19.49 2.43 27.94
CA ALA A 458 20.53 2.63 26.95
C ALA A 458 21.71 3.38 27.57
N VAL A 459 22.87 3.23 26.94
CA VAL A 459 24.09 3.97 27.26
C VAL A 459 24.37 4.90 26.09
N PRO A 460 24.54 6.23 26.29
CA PRO A 460 24.97 7.13 25.22
C PRO A 460 26.26 6.61 24.58
N LEU A 461 26.40 6.83 23.28
CA LEU A 461 27.49 6.24 22.52
C LEU A 461 28.84 6.79 23.00
N PRO A 462 29.90 5.96 23.13
CA PRO A 462 31.21 6.43 23.58
C PRO A 462 31.79 7.56 22.71
N THR A 463 31.36 7.60 21.45
CA THR A 463 31.59 8.64 20.47
C THR A 463 30.31 8.81 19.67
N ASP A 464 29.98 10.04 19.23
CA ASP A 464 28.88 10.25 18.29
C ASP A 464 29.05 9.27 17.12
N PRO A 465 27.97 8.62 16.65
CA PRO A 465 28.04 7.88 15.40
C PRO A 465 28.50 8.92 14.39
N ALA A 466 29.69 8.71 13.84
CA ALA A 466 30.33 9.70 12.98
C ALA A 466 29.26 10.18 12.01
N LYS A 467 28.97 11.50 11.99
CA LYS A 467 28.10 12.15 10.99
C LYS A 467 28.24 11.34 9.71
N VAL A 468 27.16 10.67 9.27
CA VAL A 468 27.12 9.75 8.12
C VAL A 468 28.42 9.84 7.33
N ARG A 469 29.39 8.98 7.64
CA ARG A 469 30.58 8.93 6.79
C ARG A 469 30.11 8.29 5.50
N VAL A 470 30.01 9.10 4.44
CA VAL A 470 30.17 8.56 3.11
C VAL A 470 31.59 8.03 3.05
N SER A 471 31.77 6.77 3.41
CA SER A 471 33.00 6.38 4.09
C SER A 471 34.18 6.20 3.17
N VAL A 472 34.01 5.74 1.93
CA VAL A 472 35.16 5.46 1.06
C VAL A 472 34.65 5.29 -0.38
N VAL A 473 35.20 6.07 -1.33
CA VAL A 473 35.43 5.61 -2.70
C VAL A 473 36.59 4.64 -2.62
N TRP A 474 36.27 3.35 -2.53
CA TRP A 474 37.28 2.30 -2.44
C TRP A 474 37.54 1.73 -3.84
N ASP A 475 38.76 1.89 -4.33
CA ASP A 475 39.31 1.06 -5.39
C ASP A 475 40.00 -0.16 -4.77
N ASN A 476 39.75 -1.34 -5.33
CA ASN A 476 40.34 -2.58 -4.83
C ASN A 476 41.80 -2.81 -5.31
N ARG A 477 42.39 -1.86 -6.06
CA ARG A 477 43.74 -1.95 -6.62
C ARG A 477 44.80 -1.10 -5.91
N SER A 478 44.44 -0.25 -4.93
CA SER A 478 45.40 0.50 -4.11
C SER A 478 45.26 0.20 -2.61
N SER A 479 46.36 -0.21 -1.96
CA SER A 479 46.38 -0.52 -0.52
C SER A 479 46.48 0.71 0.38
N ASP A 480 46.77 1.88 -0.18
CA ASP A 480 47.37 2.98 0.56
C ASP A 480 46.36 4.08 0.96
N ASN A 481 45.15 4.08 0.39
CA ASN A 481 44.18 5.15 0.65
C ASN A 481 43.22 4.86 1.83
N LYS A 482 43.78 4.49 3.00
CA LYS A 482 42.99 4.16 4.21
C LYS A 482 42.74 5.32 5.18
N ASN A 483 43.14 6.56 4.90
CA ASN A 483 42.83 7.66 5.82
C ASN A 483 42.71 9.05 5.15
N ASN A 484 41.76 9.83 5.66
CA ASN A 484 41.44 11.18 5.21
C ASN A 484 42.32 12.25 5.89
N TYR A 485 43.64 12.02 6.01
CA TYR A 485 44.57 12.95 6.66
C TYR A 485 45.45 13.77 5.70
N GLY A 486 44.98 13.99 4.46
CA GLY A 486 45.54 15.03 3.60
C GLY A 486 47.01 14.80 3.19
N VAL A 487 47.45 13.55 3.12
CA VAL A 487 48.72 13.19 2.47
C VAL A 487 48.36 12.36 1.24
N ILE A 488 48.67 12.91 0.07
CA ILE A 488 48.44 12.28 -1.24
C ILE A 488 49.67 11.43 -1.55
N ASP A 489 49.55 10.11 -1.54
CA ASP A 489 50.59 9.18 -2.01
C ASP A 489 50.02 7.95 -2.74
N GLY A 490 49.41 8.11 -3.92
CA GLY A 490 49.06 6.92 -4.71
C GLY A 490 48.40 7.20 -6.05
N ILE A 491 48.70 6.33 -7.02
CA ILE A 491 48.12 6.26 -8.36
C ILE A 491 46.69 5.71 -8.24
N GLU A 492 45.67 6.41 -8.73
CA GLU A 492 44.26 5.96 -8.69
C GLU A 492 43.48 6.31 -9.97
N ASP A 493 42.46 5.49 -10.27
CA ASP A 493 41.59 5.60 -11.42
C ASP A 493 40.24 6.28 -11.14
N ALA A 494 39.47 6.52 -12.21
CA ALA A 494 38.35 7.46 -12.26
C ALA A 494 36.98 6.85 -11.88
N ASP A 495 36.95 5.80 -11.07
CA ASP A 495 35.72 5.18 -10.53
C ASP A 495 35.66 5.26 -9.00
N GLY A 496 34.43 5.35 -8.48
CA GLY A 496 34.24 5.50 -7.04
C GLY A 496 33.01 4.83 -6.47
N ILE A 497 33.19 4.14 -5.34
CA ILE A 497 32.09 3.54 -4.58
C ILE A 497 31.63 4.53 -3.51
N VAL A 498 30.36 4.89 -3.48
CA VAL A 498 29.77 5.62 -2.37
C VAL A 498 29.24 4.59 -1.38
N THR A 499 29.67 4.64 -0.12
CA THR A 499 29.18 3.76 0.95
C THR A 499 28.50 4.58 2.02
N TRP A 500 27.38 4.11 2.58
CA TRP A 500 26.70 4.77 3.69
C TRP A 500 26.24 3.73 4.72
N ASP A 501 26.32 4.10 6.00
CA ASP A 501 25.69 3.34 7.07
C ASP A 501 24.49 4.14 7.59
N TRP A 502 23.30 3.58 7.42
CA TRP A 502 22.05 4.20 7.84
C TRP A 502 21.31 3.26 8.80
N PRO A 503 21.70 3.25 10.10
CA PRO A 503 21.17 2.28 11.04
C PRO A 503 19.75 2.61 11.54
N PHE A 504 19.23 3.84 11.34
CA PHE A 504 17.98 4.28 11.98
C PHE A 504 17.32 5.51 11.30
N ILE A 505 15.99 5.64 11.41
CA ILE A 505 15.22 6.83 10.99
C ILE A 505 14.75 7.61 12.23
N PRO A 506 15.04 8.91 12.35
CA PRO A 506 14.59 9.77 13.46
C PRO A 506 13.07 9.75 13.74
N ASP A 507 12.25 9.52 12.69
CA ASP A 507 10.79 9.65 12.73
C ASP A 507 10.03 8.31 12.77
N GLY A 508 10.74 7.17 12.80
CA GLY A 508 10.14 5.82 12.79
C GLY A 508 9.87 5.24 11.39
N GLY A 509 9.39 3.99 11.36
CA GLY A 509 9.09 3.22 10.14
C GLY A 509 10.25 2.38 9.58
N THR A 510 9.96 1.56 8.57
CA THR A 510 10.97 0.74 7.86
C THR A 510 11.44 1.46 6.60
N ILE A 511 12.75 1.48 6.33
CA ILE A 511 13.28 2.08 5.08
C ILE A 511 12.79 1.26 3.88
N VAL A 512 12.22 1.94 2.87
CA VAL A 512 11.78 1.31 1.62
C VAL A 512 12.69 1.61 0.43
N ASN A 513 13.39 2.74 0.44
CA ASN A 513 14.41 3.04 -0.56
C ASN A 513 15.36 4.17 -0.11
N TYR A 514 16.54 4.22 -0.74
CA TYR A 514 17.48 5.34 -0.68
C TYR A 514 17.46 6.14 -1.99
N PHE A 515 17.79 7.42 -1.90
CA PHE A 515 18.12 8.28 -3.03
C PHE A 515 19.56 8.74 -2.90
N ILE A 516 20.31 8.67 -3.99
CA ILE A 516 21.72 9.10 -4.05
C ILE A 516 21.96 10.00 -5.25
N GLU A 517 22.80 11.02 -5.06
CA GLU A 517 23.31 11.88 -6.13
C GLU A 517 24.81 12.10 -5.93
N VAL A 518 25.55 12.22 -7.04
CA VAL A 518 26.99 12.52 -7.07
C VAL A 518 27.22 13.74 -7.96
N SER A 519 28.03 14.69 -7.50
CA SER A 519 28.31 15.95 -8.19
C SER A 519 29.75 16.42 -7.97
N THR A 520 30.27 17.25 -8.88
CA THR A 520 31.50 18.03 -8.62
C THR A 520 31.21 19.40 -8.00
N ASP A 521 29.93 19.76 -7.85
CA ASP A 521 29.49 20.94 -7.11
C ASP A 521 28.97 20.54 -5.73
N ILE A 522 29.60 21.06 -4.68
CA ILE A 522 29.21 20.81 -3.28
C ILE A 522 27.78 21.26 -2.96
N ASN A 523 27.24 22.21 -3.73
CA ASN A 523 25.87 22.70 -3.57
C ASN A 523 24.85 21.85 -4.37
N PHE A 524 25.31 20.90 -5.17
CA PHE A 524 24.48 20.04 -6.02
C PHE A 524 23.51 20.84 -6.90
N SER A 525 23.98 21.95 -7.51
CA SER A 525 23.22 22.68 -8.53
C SER A 525 23.03 21.85 -9.81
N PHE A 526 23.92 20.88 -10.02
CA PHE A 526 23.80 19.79 -10.98
C PHE A 526 24.32 18.49 -10.31
N PHE A 527 24.05 17.34 -10.92
CA PHE A 527 24.63 16.07 -10.54
C PHE A 527 25.09 15.32 -11.79
N ILE A 528 26.24 14.66 -11.69
CA ILE A 528 26.83 13.83 -12.77
C ILE A 528 26.30 12.40 -12.73
N SER A 529 25.79 11.96 -11.59
CA SER A 529 25.10 10.67 -11.46
C SER A 529 24.04 10.69 -10.37
N SER A 530 22.99 9.87 -10.52
CA SER A 530 21.94 9.70 -9.51
C SER A 530 21.30 8.31 -9.59
N ALA A 531 20.77 7.82 -8.46
CA ALA A 531 20.04 6.56 -8.41
C ALA A 531 19.01 6.50 -7.27
N THR A 532 18.04 5.59 -7.43
CA THR A 532 17.14 5.13 -6.36
C THR A 532 17.45 3.67 -6.06
N LEU A 533 17.72 3.36 -4.79
CA LEU A 533 18.28 2.07 -4.37
C LEU A 533 17.37 1.37 -3.34
N PRO A 534 17.31 0.03 -3.35
CA PRO A 534 16.54 -0.74 -2.35
C PRO A 534 17.15 -0.60 -0.94
N PRO A 535 16.38 -0.90 0.11
CA PRO A 535 16.80 -0.67 1.50
C PRO A 535 17.87 -1.66 1.98
N THR A 536 18.10 -2.75 1.21
CA THR A 536 19.11 -3.77 1.46
C THR A 536 20.51 -3.37 0.99
N VAL A 537 20.66 -2.21 0.36
CA VAL A 537 21.91 -1.75 -0.24
C VAL A 537 22.45 -0.56 0.55
N SER A 538 23.75 -0.60 0.83
CA SER A 538 24.51 0.44 1.51
C SER A 538 25.66 0.99 0.66
N THR A 539 25.69 0.65 -0.64
CA THR A 539 26.76 1.01 -1.57
C THR A 539 26.24 1.41 -2.94
N TYR A 540 26.98 2.28 -3.65
CA TYR A 540 26.66 2.73 -5.00
C TYR A 540 27.94 3.05 -5.78
N THR A 541 28.16 2.38 -6.91
CA THR A 541 29.34 2.63 -7.76
C THR A 541 29.04 3.68 -8.82
N VAL A 542 29.97 4.61 -9.00
CA VAL A 542 29.95 5.63 -10.04
C VAL A 542 31.21 5.49 -10.89
N SER A 543 31.09 5.72 -12.20
CA SER A 543 32.19 5.56 -13.16
C SER A 543 32.38 6.85 -13.95
N ASN A 544 33.60 7.07 -14.47
CA ASN A 544 33.96 8.24 -15.28
C ASN A 544 33.84 9.58 -14.51
N LEU A 545 34.31 9.62 -13.27
CA LEU A 545 34.35 10.86 -12.51
C LEU A 545 35.32 11.86 -13.18
N PRO A 546 34.95 13.15 -13.29
CA PRO A 546 35.86 14.18 -13.83
C PRO A 546 37.14 14.29 -12.98
N ARG A 547 38.30 14.08 -13.61
CA ARG A 547 39.61 14.23 -12.98
C ARG A 547 39.94 15.69 -12.69
N GLY A 548 40.68 15.95 -11.61
CA GLY A 548 41.06 17.28 -11.14
C GLY A 548 39.98 18.02 -10.34
N TYR A 549 38.87 17.35 -9.99
CA TYR A 549 37.76 17.92 -9.21
C TYR A 549 37.54 17.13 -7.92
N TYR A 550 36.94 17.81 -6.92
CA TYR A 550 36.31 17.11 -5.82
C TYR A 550 34.97 16.53 -6.28
N ALA A 551 34.76 15.24 -6.05
CA ALA A 551 33.47 14.58 -6.19
C ALA A 551 32.78 14.50 -4.83
N TYR A 552 31.59 15.08 -4.73
CA TYR A 552 30.69 15.04 -3.58
C TYR A 552 29.55 14.07 -3.85
N ALA A 553 29.09 13.38 -2.81
CA ALA A 553 27.91 12.53 -2.86
C ALA A 553 26.90 12.98 -1.80
N ARG A 554 25.61 12.80 -2.06
CA ARG A 554 24.56 12.99 -1.07
C ARG A 554 23.55 11.85 -1.07
N VAL A 555 23.11 11.44 0.12
CA VAL A 555 22.17 10.33 0.31
C VAL A 555 21.02 10.74 1.22
N ARG A 556 19.80 10.24 0.94
CA ARG A 556 18.63 10.33 1.84
C ARG A 556 17.77 9.07 1.77
N ALA A 557 17.00 8.79 2.83
CA ALA A 557 16.13 7.62 2.92
C ALA A 557 14.63 7.99 2.85
N LYS A 558 13.79 7.03 2.46
CA LYS A 558 12.32 7.11 2.54
C LYS A 558 11.77 5.91 3.30
N ASN A 559 10.75 6.13 4.14
CA ASN A 559 10.10 5.08 4.93
C ASN A 559 8.81 4.55 4.27
N ASP A 560 8.28 3.48 4.86
CA ASP A 560 7.02 2.80 4.51
C ASP A 560 5.77 3.68 4.66
N GLU A 561 5.86 4.77 5.41
CA GLU A 561 4.81 5.80 5.54
C GLU A 561 4.91 6.89 4.46
N GLY A 562 5.91 6.83 3.58
CA GLY A 562 6.09 7.75 2.47
C GLY A 562 6.90 9.01 2.79
N ILE A 563 7.38 9.16 4.02
CA ILE A 563 8.18 10.31 4.48
C ILE A 563 9.62 10.17 3.98
N THR A 564 10.18 11.26 3.47
CA THR A 564 11.56 11.31 2.96
C THR A 564 12.42 12.20 3.84
N GLY A 565 13.55 11.66 4.31
CA GLY A 565 14.50 12.38 5.15
C GLY A 565 15.30 13.47 4.43
N ALA A 566 16.01 14.28 5.21
CA ALA A 566 16.92 15.29 4.69
C ALA A 566 18.13 14.67 3.96
N TRP A 567 18.72 15.43 3.03
CA TRP A 567 19.97 15.06 2.39
C TRP A 567 21.14 15.08 3.37
N THR A 568 21.95 14.03 3.34
CA THR A 568 23.24 14.02 4.02
C THR A 568 24.37 14.05 2.98
N LEU A 569 25.32 14.96 3.17
CA LEU A 569 26.41 15.26 2.24
C LEU A 569 27.69 14.51 2.65
N SER A 570 28.50 14.08 1.67
CA SER A 570 29.87 13.61 1.89
C SER A 570 30.85 14.76 2.09
N ASP A 571 32.02 14.46 2.66
CA ASP A 571 33.14 15.41 2.79
C ASP A 571 33.84 15.69 1.44
N GLY A 572 33.47 14.97 0.39
CA GLY A 572 34.10 15.02 -0.93
C GLY A 572 35.39 14.19 -1.03
N ILE A 573 35.69 13.68 -2.22
CA ILE A 573 36.98 13.06 -2.55
C ILE A 573 37.60 13.80 -3.74
N TYR A 574 38.88 14.13 -3.65
CA TYR A 574 39.60 14.70 -4.78
C TYR A 574 39.96 13.59 -5.77
N ILE A 575 39.54 13.75 -7.02
CA ILE A 575 39.91 12.83 -8.10
C ILE A 575 41.20 13.35 -8.72
N ASP A 576 42.27 12.58 -8.61
CA ASP A 576 43.60 13.01 -9.06
C ASP A 576 43.66 13.34 -10.55
N ARG A 577 44.60 14.22 -10.90
CA ARG A 577 44.86 14.65 -12.27
C ARG A 577 45.64 13.56 -13.02
N LYS A 578 45.62 13.60 -14.36
CA LYS A 578 46.51 12.75 -15.17
C LYS A 578 47.98 13.02 -14.80
N THR A 579 48.76 11.96 -14.69
CA THR A 579 50.15 11.98 -14.25
C THR A 579 51.06 11.85 -15.46
N ILE A 580 51.98 12.80 -15.63
CA ILE A 580 53.01 12.72 -16.68
C ILE A 580 54.21 11.98 -16.09
N ASP A 581 54.10 10.66 -16.00
CA ASP A 581 55.08 9.79 -15.34
C ASP A 581 55.72 8.78 -16.29
N GLY A 582 55.24 8.75 -17.53
CA GLY A 582 55.70 7.84 -18.53
C GLY A 582 55.09 6.45 -18.50
N ASN A 583 53.93 6.33 -17.86
CA ASN A 583 53.10 5.15 -17.87
C ASN A 583 51.74 5.50 -18.49
N ASN A 584 51.44 4.92 -19.65
CA ASN A 584 50.19 5.18 -20.36
C ASN A 584 48.92 4.59 -19.71
N ALA A 585 48.97 4.12 -18.46
CA ALA A 585 47.85 3.51 -17.76
C ALA A 585 46.70 4.48 -17.49
N ASP A 586 46.97 5.77 -17.36
CA ASP A 586 45.97 6.82 -17.16
C ASP A 586 45.27 7.24 -18.47
N TRP A 587 45.80 6.84 -19.63
CA TRP A 587 45.22 6.96 -20.97
C TRP A 587 44.49 5.68 -21.38
N SER A 588 43.21 5.79 -21.72
CA SER A 588 42.33 4.62 -21.88
C SER A 588 42.87 3.55 -22.87
N GLN A 589 42.79 2.27 -22.50
CA GLN A 589 43.31 1.14 -23.30
C GLN A 589 42.53 0.86 -24.62
N ASN A 590 41.57 1.72 -24.99
CA ASN A 590 40.61 1.48 -26.07
C ASN A 590 40.98 2.07 -27.44
N TYR A 591 42.20 2.60 -27.62
CA TYR A 591 42.69 3.06 -28.93
C TYR A 591 42.42 2.04 -30.04
N SER A 592 42.44 0.74 -29.72
CA SER A 592 42.27 -0.33 -30.67
C SER A 592 40.98 -0.31 -31.49
N ALA A 593 39.92 0.35 -31.00
CA ALA A 593 38.64 0.42 -31.68
C ALA A 593 38.45 1.67 -32.57
N VAL A 594 39.37 2.64 -32.51
CA VAL A 594 39.17 3.99 -33.07
C VAL A 594 40.15 4.25 -34.22
N VAL A 595 39.81 3.82 -35.44
CA VAL A 595 40.72 3.90 -36.60
C VAL A 595 40.34 5.06 -37.53
N ASN A 596 41.32 5.87 -37.96
CA ASN A 596 41.16 6.97 -38.92
C ASN A 596 40.00 7.93 -38.62
N SER A 597 39.66 8.09 -37.35
CA SER A 597 38.58 8.94 -36.86
C SER A 597 38.86 9.35 -35.41
N ILE A 598 38.27 10.45 -34.97
CA ILE A 598 38.39 10.91 -33.58
C ILE A 598 37.08 10.60 -32.87
N THR A 599 37.17 9.96 -31.70
CA THR A 599 36.00 9.72 -30.84
C THR A 599 36.32 10.12 -29.41
N VAL A 600 35.30 10.54 -28.65
CA VAL A 600 35.46 10.88 -27.23
C VAL A 600 34.98 9.69 -26.39
N ALA A 601 35.87 9.13 -25.58
CA ALA A 601 35.58 8.00 -24.69
C ALA A 601 36.26 8.21 -23.33
N GLY A 602 35.52 8.03 -22.24
CA GLY A 602 36.07 8.21 -20.88
C GLY A 602 36.56 9.63 -20.58
N GLY A 603 36.13 10.64 -21.34
CA GLY A 603 36.61 12.03 -21.23
C GLY A 603 37.85 12.36 -22.05
N ASP A 604 38.45 11.37 -22.72
CA ASP A 604 39.60 11.56 -23.62
C ASP A 604 39.11 11.54 -25.08
N ALA A 605 39.61 12.47 -25.90
CA ALA A 605 39.44 12.40 -27.36
C ALA A 605 40.58 11.54 -27.92
N LEU A 606 40.24 10.42 -28.57
CA LEU A 606 41.16 9.37 -28.99
C LEU A 606 41.18 9.22 -30.50
N TRP A 607 42.34 8.91 -31.07
CA TRP A 607 42.57 8.58 -32.46
C TRP A 607 43.64 7.49 -32.59
N ARG A 608 43.48 6.57 -33.55
CA ARG A 608 44.47 5.57 -33.93
C ARG A 608 44.63 5.49 -35.44
N ASP A 609 45.85 5.26 -35.88
CA ASP A 609 46.16 5.05 -37.28
C ASP A 609 45.66 3.70 -37.80
N ALA A 610 45.41 3.62 -39.10
CA ALA A 610 45.03 2.37 -39.74
C ALA A 610 46.23 1.42 -39.86
N ILE A 611 45.97 0.12 -39.62
CA ILE A 611 47.03 -0.89 -39.70
C ILE A 611 47.63 -0.91 -41.11
N GLY A 612 48.89 -0.51 -41.24
CA GLY A 612 49.64 -0.48 -42.49
C GLY A 612 49.52 0.82 -43.29
N ASP A 613 48.92 1.87 -42.73
CA ASP A 613 48.79 3.20 -43.35
C ASP A 613 49.91 4.13 -42.90
N GLN A 614 51.17 3.81 -43.27
CA GLN A 614 52.32 4.67 -43.00
C GLN A 614 52.23 5.93 -43.87
N ARG A 615 51.46 6.94 -43.45
CA ARG A 615 51.32 8.23 -44.14
C ARG A 615 52.57 9.07 -43.93
N THR A 616 53.67 8.56 -44.44
CA THR A 616 54.92 9.31 -44.58
C THR A 616 54.94 9.97 -45.94
N ASP A 617 54.94 11.30 -45.98
CA ASP A 617 55.32 12.09 -47.16
C ASP A 617 56.82 11.91 -47.50
N GLN A 618 57.58 11.23 -46.64
CA GLN A 618 58.94 10.76 -46.86
C GLN A 618 59.05 9.23 -46.67
N ALA A 619 59.20 8.50 -47.78
CA ALA A 619 59.06 7.03 -47.91
C ALA A 619 60.01 6.11 -47.09
N SER A 620 60.68 6.59 -46.05
CA SER A 620 61.70 5.82 -45.32
C SER A 620 61.82 6.09 -43.82
N SER A 621 60.89 6.82 -43.18
CA SER A 621 60.95 7.05 -41.73
C SER A 621 59.72 6.53 -40.99
N SER A 622 59.64 5.21 -40.79
CA SER A 622 58.63 4.57 -39.92
C SER A 622 58.74 4.96 -38.43
N GLN A 623 59.72 5.79 -38.07
CA GLN A 623 60.08 6.13 -36.69
C GLN A 623 59.36 7.37 -36.16
N LEU A 624 58.81 8.21 -37.04
CA LEU A 624 58.07 9.44 -36.69
C LEU A 624 56.60 9.40 -37.18
N ASP A 625 56.15 8.21 -37.55
CA ASP A 625 54.79 7.87 -37.96
C ASP A 625 53.89 7.73 -36.73
N ILE A 626 52.83 8.53 -36.61
CA ILE A 626 51.99 8.62 -35.41
C ILE A 626 51.01 7.45 -35.41
N SER A 627 51.15 6.53 -34.45
CA SER A 627 50.27 5.37 -34.33
C SER A 627 49.01 5.63 -33.52
N SER A 628 49.07 6.53 -32.54
CA SER A 628 47.94 6.87 -31.67
C SER A 628 48.08 8.27 -31.12
N PHE A 629 46.97 8.97 -30.96
CA PHE A 629 46.90 10.29 -30.36
C PHE A 629 45.71 10.39 -29.41
N ALA A 630 45.91 11.02 -28.27
CA ALA A 630 44.83 11.40 -27.37
C ALA A 630 45.04 12.79 -26.80
N ILE A 631 43.92 13.43 -26.48
CA ILE A 631 43.90 14.74 -25.84
C ILE A 631 42.73 14.83 -24.85
N THR A 632 42.98 15.46 -23.70
CA THR A 632 41.95 15.80 -22.72
C THR A 632 42.33 17.06 -21.97
N THR A 633 41.44 17.57 -21.11
CA THR A 633 41.72 18.75 -20.30
C THR A 633 41.10 18.63 -18.91
N ASP A 634 41.77 19.21 -17.91
CA ASP A 634 41.18 19.54 -16.62
C ASP A 634 41.13 21.08 -16.42
N GLU A 635 40.90 21.55 -15.19
CA GLU A 635 40.84 22.99 -14.89
C GLU A 635 42.19 23.72 -15.08
N TYR A 636 43.29 22.98 -15.06
CA TYR A 636 44.65 23.51 -15.01
C TYR A 636 45.41 23.29 -16.31
N ASN A 637 45.31 22.10 -16.89
CA ASN A 637 46.13 21.66 -18.01
C ASN A 637 45.31 20.99 -19.12
N LEU A 638 45.79 21.19 -20.35
CA LEU A 638 45.50 20.37 -21.51
C LEU A 638 46.52 19.23 -21.55
N TYR A 639 46.05 17.99 -21.47
CA TYR A 639 46.88 16.80 -21.52
C TYR A 639 46.90 16.22 -22.94
N VAL A 640 48.06 15.79 -23.41
CA VAL A 640 48.24 15.16 -24.72
C VAL A 640 49.01 13.85 -24.57
N PHE A 641 48.58 12.80 -25.24
CA PHE A 641 49.33 11.56 -25.41
C PHE A 641 49.50 11.29 -26.89
N CYS A 642 50.68 10.83 -27.28
CA CYS A 642 50.94 10.47 -28.67
C CYS A 642 51.99 9.36 -28.73
N ALA A 643 51.69 8.33 -29.50
CA ALA A 643 52.54 7.15 -29.71
C ALA A 643 52.94 7.04 -31.17
N PHE A 644 54.09 6.41 -31.43
CA PHE A 644 54.62 6.20 -32.77
C PHE A 644 54.49 4.74 -33.23
N ALA A 645 54.58 4.48 -34.53
CA ALA A 645 54.46 3.14 -35.10
C ALA A 645 55.67 2.24 -34.78
N SER A 646 56.86 2.81 -34.57
CA SER A 646 58.06 2.08 -34.16
C SER A 646 58.96 2.92 -33.24
N THR A 647 59.84 2.27 -32.49
CA THR A 647 60.80 2.96 -31.61
C THR A 647 61.73 3.85 -32.44
N ALA A 648 61.83 5.13 -32.07
CA ALA A 648 62.80 6.03 -32.68
C ALA A 648 64.22 5.64 -32.23
N ALA A 649 65.08 5.19 -33.16
CA ALA A 649 66.38 4.59 -32.85
C ALA A 649 67.46 5.59 -32.36
N ALA A 650 67.13 6.87 -32.27
CA ALA A 650 67.94 7.89 -31.61
C ALA A 650 67.16 8.37 -30.40
N GLY A 651 67.62 8.02 -29.21
CA GLY A 651 67.00 8.50 -27.98
C GLY A 651 66.90 10.01 -27.99
N PHE A 652 65.73 10.53 -27.64
CA PHE A 652 65.39 11.92 -27.38
C PHE A 652 66.57 12.77 -26.89
N ASP A 653 67.38 13.27 -27.82
CA ASP A 653 68.65 13.95 -27.54
C ASP A 653 68.65 15.38 -28.08
N GLY A 654 67.50 16.04 -27.96
CA GLY A 654 67.29 17.38 -28.51
C GLY A 654 66.70 17.38 -29.92
N ARG A 655 66.45 16.22 -30.55
CA ARG A 655 66.36 16.14 -32.03
C ARG A 655 64.97 15.94 -32.66
N ASN A 656 63.92 15.56 -31.93
CA ASN A 656 62.57 15.39 -32.51
C ASN A 656 61.68 16.60 -32.22
N PHE A 657 61.08 17.21 -33.26
CA PHE A 657 60.21 18.37 -33.12
C PHE A 657 58.76 17.98 -33.44
N ILE A 658 57.87 18.22 -32.48
CA ILE A 658 56.42 17.99 -32.62
C ILE A 658 55.73 19.32 -32.42
N GLN A 659 54.80 19.62 -33.32
CA GLN A 659 54.00 20.83 -33.26
C GLN A 659 52.53 20.47 -33.14
N ILE A 660 51.84 21.17 -32.26
CA ILE A 660 50.40 21.07 -32.07
C ILE A 660 49.80 22.46 -32.26
N LEU A 661 49.01 22.63 -33.30
CA LEU A 661 48.16 23.80 -33.49
C LEU A 661 46.87 23.61 -32.71
N VAL A 662 46.45 24.65 -31.98
CA VAL A 662 45.20 24.67 -31.20
C VAL A 662 44.31 25.82 -31.65
N ASP A 663 43.09 25.48 -32.05
CA ASP A 663 42.05 26.40 -32.52
C ASP A 663 40.87 26.29 -31.56
N ASN A 664 40.82 27.21 -30.60
CA ASN A 664 39.90 27.15 -29.47
C ASN A 664 38.64 27.98 -29.66
N ASP A 665 38.50 28.67 -30.79
CA ASP A 665 37.29 29.38 -31.18
C ASP A 665 36.67 28.92 -32.51
N GLN A 666 37.33 27.98 -33.21
CA GLN A 666 36.91 27.37 -34.47
C GLN A 666 36.85 28.32 -35.66
N THR A 667 37.49 29.49 -35.56
CA THR A 667 37.49 30.46 -36.64
C THR A 667 38.67 30.27 -37.60
N SER A 668 39.63 29.43 -37.23
CA SER A 668 40.84 29.19 -37.99
C SER A 668 40.58 28.46 -39.31
N THR A 669 41.20 28.96 -40.38
CA THR A 669 41.02 28.50 -41.76
C THR A 669 42.34 28.26 -42.49
N GLU A 670 43.47 28.65 -41.89
CA GLU A 670 44.83 28.35 -42.36
C GLU A 670 45.49 27.35 -41.41
N ARG A 671 46.50 26.57 -41.81
CA ARG A 671 47.33 25.75 -40.89
C ARG A 671 48.79 26.11 -41.17
N VAL A 672 49.51 26.62 -40.17
CA VAL A 672 50.88 27.14 -40.34
C VAL A 672 51.79 26.58 -39.27
N PHE A 673 52.76 25.77 -39.67
CA PHE A 673 53.82 25.26 -38.80
C PHE A 673 55.13 26.05 -38.99
N ARG A 674 55.96 26.09 -37.93
CA ARG A 674 57.25 26.81 -37.94
C ARG A 674 58.38 25.95 -38.52
N GLY A 675 59.31 26.56 -39.27
CA GLY A 675 60.58 25.95 -39.71
C GLY A 675 61.85 26.53 -39.03
N ARG A 676 63.04 26.26 -39.61
CA ARG A 676 64.38 26.51 -39.02
C ARG A 676 64.75 27.99 -38.92
N ASN A 677 64.69 28.71 -40.04
CA ASN A 677 65.27 30.05 -40.18
C ASN A 677 64.20 31.13 -40.38
N TYR A 678 63.01 30.74 -40.82
CA TYR A 678 61.87 31.61 -41.02
C TYR A 678 60.65 31.19 -40.20
N LYS A 679 59.92 32.19 -39.68
CA LYS A 679 58.67 31.98 -38.93
C LYS A 679 57.54 31.32 -39.75
N TYR A 680 57.74 31.03 -41.04
CA TYR A 680 56.69 30.71 -42.02
C TYR A 680 57.15 29.71 -43.11
N GLU A 681 57.95 28.69 -42.76
CA GLU A 681 58.68 27.86 -43.74
C GLU A 681 57.88 26.66 -44.32
N ASP A 682 57.15 25.88 -43.51
CA ASP A 682 56.52 24.62 -43.98
C ASP A 682 54.98 24.61 -43.98
N SER A 683 54.38 25.79 -44.11
CA SER A 683 53.01 25.95 -44.63
C SER A 683 52.66 27.43 -44.75
N TYR A 684 52.41 27.90 -45.97
CA TYR A 684 51.90 29.24 -46.22
C TYR A 684 50.82 29.23 -47.30
N ALA A 685 49.67 29.84 -47.01
CA ALA A 685 48.82 30.40 -48.03
C ALA A 685 48.24 31.72 -47.54
N ALA A 686 48.93 32.82 -47.88
CA ALA A 686 48.48 34.18 -47.68
C ALA A 686 46.95 34.33 -47.94
N LYS A 687 46.15 34.47 -46.86
CA LYS A 687 44.86 35.20 -46.75
C LYS A 687 43.76 34.53 -45.90
N TYR A 688 44.06 33.77 -44.85
CA TYR A 688 43.00 33.22 -43.97
C TYR A 688 43.31 33.37 -42.47
N VAL A 689 42.34 33.04 -41.62
CA VAL A 689 42.41 33.23 -40.15
C VAL A 689 43.36 32.15 -39.57
N PRO A 690 44.46 32.52 -38.89
CA PRO A 690 45.43 31.56 -38.36
C PRO A 690 45.01 30.95 -37.03
N TRP A 691 45.48 29.73 -36.74
CA TRP A 691 45.33 29.04 -35.45
C TRP A 691 45.82 29.89 -34.30
N GLU A 692 45.06 29.98 -33.20
CA GLU A 692 45.37 30.91 -32.11
C GLU A 692 46.66 30.56 -31.38
N TYR A 693 46.95 29.27 -31.19
CA TYR A 693 48.14 28.83 -30.47
C TYR A 693 48.93 27.75 -31.21
N LEU A 694 50.26 27.89 -31.19
CA LEU A 694 51.21 26.85 -31.55
C LEU A 694 51.91 26.35 -30.28
N CYS A 695 51.82 25.05 -30.05
CA CYS A 695 52.50 24.32 -28.99
C CYS A 695 53.66 23.52 -29.58
N GLU A 696 54.88 23.80 -29.15
CA GLU A 696 56.10 23.14 -29.62
C GLU A 696 56.72 22.30 -28.51
N ILE A 697 57.06 21.05 -28.83
CA ILE A 697 57.68 20.10 -27.92
C ILE A 697 59.08 19.76 -28.44
N VAL A 698 60.11 20.02 -27.61
CA VAL A 698 61.52 19.70 -27.90
C VAL A 698 61.99 18.62 -26.94
N THR A 699 62.18 17.42 -27.48
CA THR A 699 62.59 16.23 -26.73
C THR A 699 64.03 16.32 -26.20
N GLY A 700 64.33 15.81 -25.00
CA GLY A 700 65.68 15.74 -24.42
C GLY A 700 66.17 16.99 -23.70
N ASN A 701 65.33 18.03 -23.58
CA ASN A 701 65.65 19.25 -22.84
C ASN A 701 64.48 19.74 -21.96
N ASP A 702 63.36 18.97 -21.89
CA ASP A 702 62.17 19.27 -21.09
C ASP A 702 61.62 20.70 -21.31
N MET A 703 61.85 21.27 -22.50
CA MET A 703 61.47 22.63 -22.84
C MET A 703 60.23 22.65 -23.71
N PHE A 704 59.17 23.26 -23.19
CA PHE A 704 57.93 23.56 -23.91
C PHE A 704 57.85 25.04 -24.33
N ARG A 705 57.27 25.30 -25.51
CA ARG A 705 56.92 26.64 -25.97
C ARG A 705 55.45 26.68 -26.39
N ALA A 706 54.67 27.52 -25.72
CA ALA A 706 53.37 27.98 -26.23
C ALA A 706 53.55 29.37 -26.82
N GLU A 707 53.05 29.56 -28.03
CA GLU A 707 53.09 30.83 -28.74
C GLU A 707 51.74 31.17 -29.33
N ASP A 708 51.45 32.47 -29.45
CA ASP A 708 50.31 32.94 -30.22
C ASP A 708 50.55 32.81 -31.73
N SER A 709 49.48 32.93 -32.50
CA SER A 709 49.45 32.89 -33.97
C SER A 709 50.42 33.85 -34.69
N PHE A 710 50.95 34.85 -33.96
CA PHE A 710 51.93 35.83 -34.45
C PHE A 710 53.36 35.56 -33.99
N PHE A 711 53.61 34.45 -33.30
CA PHE A 711 54.92 34.04 -32.79
C PHE A 711 55.60 35.13 -31.95
N SER A 712 54.78 35.83 -31.14
CA SER A 712 55.15 37.07 -30.47
C SER A 712 55.15 36.95 -28.94
N ASN A 713 54.31 36.08 -28.38
CA ASN A 713 54.27 35.76 -26.95
C ASN A 713 54.90 34.40 -26.63
N ARG A 714 56.23 34.32 -26.68
CA ARG A 714 56.96 33.11 -26.28
C ARG A 714 56.87 32.91 -24.78
N ARG A 715 56.07 31.93 -24.35
CA ARG A 715 56.02 31.50 -22.94
C ARG A 715 56.79 30.19 -22.80
N TYR A 716 57.90 30.28 -22.09
CA TYR A 716 58.72 29.13 -21.72
C TYR A 716 58.21 28.56 -20.38
N GLY A 717 57.93 27.26 -20.35
CA GLY A 717 57.55 26.53 -19.12
C GLY A 717 58.50 25.37 -18.84
N GLN A 718 58.52 24.89 -17.59
CA GLN A 718 59.10 23.58 -17.24
C GLN A 718 58.05 22.49 -17.46
N TYR A 719 58.49 21.36 -18.02
CA TYR A 719 57.70 20.19 -18.40
C TYR A 719 58.46 18.89 -17.98
N SER A 720 57.86 17.70 -18.11
CA SER A 720 58.41 16.40 -17.71
C SER A 720 58.21 15.37 -18.83
N GLU A 721 59.27 14.78 -19.37
CA GLU A 721 59.22 13.78 -20.46
C GLU A 721 59.17 12.30 -19.98
N ASN A 722 58.57 11.41 -20.77
CA ASN A 722 58.71 9.95 -20.64
C ASN A 722 59.90 9.42 -21.47
N ASN A 723 60.76 8.60 -20.84
CA ASN A 723 62.02 8.06 -21.39
C ASN A 723 61.91 6.81 -22.30
N SER A 724 60.72 6.40 -22.74
CA SER A 724 60.53 5.09 -23.44
C SER A 724 60.75 5.08 -24.96
N GLN A 725 60.97 6.24 -25.60
CA GLN A 725 61.26 6.37 -27.05
C GLN A 725 60.17 5.81 -27.99
N TYR A 726 58.96 5.55 -27.47
CA TYR A 726 57.83 4.97 -28.20
C TYR A 726 56.56 5.83 -28.16
N TYR A 727 56.38 6.62 -27.10
CA TYR A 727 55.28 7.56 -26.93
C TYR A 727 55.69 8.69 -25.97
N TYR A 728 54.90 9.76 -25.94
CA TYR A 728 55.08 10.86 -25.00
C TYR A 728 53.73 11.32 -24.43
N GLU A 729 53.81 11.98 -23.28
CA GLU A 729 52.67 12.51 -22.53
C GLU A 729 52.98 13.94 -22.14
N VAL A 730 52.15 14.90 -22.51
CA VAL A 730 52.35 16.32 -22.19
C VAL A 730 51.22 16.84 -21.33
N ALA A 731 51.55 17.66 -20.33
CA ALA A 731 50.61 18.53 -19.66
C ALA A 731 50.93 20.00 -20.00
N ILE A 732 49.98 20.68 -20.63
CA ILE A 732 50.11 22.05 -21.12
C ILE A 732 49.22 22.97 -20.26
N PRO A 733 49.78 23.91 -19.47
CA PRO A 733 48.97 24.79 -18.63
C PRO A 733 48.01 25.65 -19.44
N LEU A 734 46.72 25.61 -19.13
CA LEU A 734 45.69 26.38 -19.82
C LEU A 734 45.90 27.89 -19.68
N SER A 735 46.56 28.34 -18.60
CA SER A 735 46.97 29.74 -18.43
C SER A 735 47.86 30.26 -19.55
N TYR A 736 48.52 29.38 -20.31
CA TYR A 736 49.34 29.74 -21.47
C TYR A 736 48.55 29.71 -22.79
N LEU A 737 47.36 29.09 -22.79
CA LEU A 737 46.48 28.96 -23.95
C LEU A 737 45.22 29.85 -23.86
N GLY A 738 45.27 30.91 -23.05
CA GLY A 738 44.14 31.85 -22.88
C GLY A 738 43.17 31.54 -21.74
N GLY A 739 43.45 30.50 -20.94
CA GLY A 739 42.75 30.16 -19.71
C GLY A 739 41.69 29.06 -19.87
N LYS A 740 41.28 28.47 -18.74
CA LYS A 740 40.33 27.34 -18.69
C LYS A 740 38.99 27.57 -19.39
N GLU A 741 38.52 28.82 -19.40
CA GLU A 741 37.22 29.22 -19.96
C GLU A 741 37.12 28.99 -21.48
N LYS A 742 38.27 28.84 -22.15
CA LYS A 742 38.38 28.57 -23.59
C LYS A 742 38.35 27.08 -23.93
N PHE A 743 38.53 26.20 -22.96
CA PHE A 743 38.67 24.76 -23.17
C PHE A 743 37.57 23.96 -22.48
N LEU A 744 37.28 24.26 -21.21
CA LEU A 744 36.30 23.51 -20.42
C LEU A 744 34.90 23.63 -21.02
N GLY A 745 34.33 22.49 -21.44
CA GLY A 745 32.99 22.42 -22.05
C GLY A 745 32.89 23.11 -23.41
N LYS A 746 34.02 23.36 -24.08
CA LYS A 746 34.09 23.94 -25.43
C LYS A 746 34.59 22.90 -26.43
N THR A 747 34.18 23.05 -27.68
CA THR A 747 34.76 22.28 -28.79
C THR A 747 36.00 23.03 -29.29
N VAL A 748 37.14 22.33 -29.33
CA VAL A 748 38.46 22.85 -29.71
C VAL A 748 39.01 21.97 -30.82
N ASN A 749 39.49 22.58 -31.89
CA ASN A 749 40.16 21.88 -32.98
C ASN A 749 41.66 21.77 -32.68
N PHE A 750 42.31 20.74 -33.22
CA PHE A 750 43.75 20.55 -33.11
C PHE A 750 44.34 19.98 -34.41
N THR A 751 45.58 20.37 -34.72
CA THR A 751 46.39 19.67 -35.73
C THR A 751 47.74 19.37 -35.12
N ILE A 752 48.12 18.10 -35.05
CA ILE A 752 49.46 17.66 -34.65
C ILE A 752 50.27 17.26 -35.88
N ALA A 753 51.55 17.60 -35.91
CA ALA A 753 52.50 17.16 -36.92
C ALA A 753 53.86 16.80 -36.31
N THR A 754 54.52 15.80 -36.90
CA THR A 754 55.91 15.43 -36.64
C THR A 754 56.79 15.91 -37.79
N PHE A 755 58.05 16.24 -37.50
CA PHE A 755 58.97 16.85 -38.47
C PHE A 755 60.30 16.10 -38.53
N TRP A 756 60.86 16.01 -39.73
CA TRP A 756 62.18 15.42 -39.98
C TRP A 756 63.29 16.43 -39.68
N ASN A 757 64.31 15.99 -38.94
CA ASN A 757 65.48 16.80 -38.62
C ASN A 757 66.67 16.47 -39.54
N ALA A 758 67.23 17.48 -40.23
CA ALA A 758 68.38 17.32 -41.12
C ALA A 758 69.76 17.26 -40.40
N GLY A 759 69.79 17.12 -39.07
CA GLY A 759 71.01 16.86 -38.30
C GLY A 759 71.73 18.11 -37.74
N GLY A 760 71.00 19.19 -37.44
CA GLY A 760 71.54 20.35 -36.73
C GLY A 760 71.69 20.11 -35.22
N ALA A 761 72.77 20.63 -34.60
CA ALA A 761 73.06 20.45 -33.17
C ALA A 761 72.12 21.23 -32.21
N ASP A 762 71.21 22.03 -32.74
CA ASP A 762 70.33 22.95 -32.02
C ASP A 762 68.88 22.42 -31.88
N GLY A 763 68.59 21.23 -32.40
CA GLY A 763 67.22 20.66 -32.36
C GLY A 763 66.23 21.36 -33.28
N SER A 764 66.70 22.27 -34.14
CA SER A 764 65.86 22.99 -35.09
C SER A 764 65.46 22.07 -36.24
N ILE A 765 64.23 22.25 -36.74
CA ILE A 765 63.71 21.60 -37.95
C ILE A 765 64.69 21.85 -39.13
N GLY A 766 64.79 20.93 -40.09
CA GLY A 766 65.68 21.06 -41.26
C GLY A 766 65.43 22.35 -42.07
N ASP A 767 66.49 22.90 -42.66
CA ASP A 767 66.46 24.13 -43.47
C ASP A 767 65.99 23.84 -44.90
N TRP A 768 65.18 24.75 -45.47
CA TRP A 768 64.79 24.75 -46.88
C TRP A 768 66.02 25.09 -47.74
N THR A 769 66.69 24.08 -48.32
CA THR A 769 67.78 24.33 -49.26
C THR A 769 67.26 24.52 -50.69
N GLY A 770 66.36 25.48 -50.90
CA GLY A 770 66.13 26.23 -52.15
C GLY A 770 66.14 25.55 -53.53
N VAL A 771 65.96 24.23 -53.65
CA VAL A 771 65.93 23.53 -54.96
C VAL A 771 64.73 22.58 -54.99
N ASP A 772 63.74 23.00 -55.78
CA ASP A 772 62.49 22.32 -56.16
C ASP A 772 61.38 22.21 -55.09
N ASP A 773 60.24 22.86 -55.38
CA ASP A 773 59.02 23.03 -54.57
C ASP A 773 58.23 21.73 -54.27
N ALA A 774 58.88 20.63 -53.88
CA ALA A 774 58.23 19.32 -53.83
C ALA A 774 58.35 18.53 -52.51
N TYR A 775 59.04 19.01 -51.47
CA TYR A 775 59.20 18.23 -50.23
C TYR A 775 59.06 19.10 -48.97
N SER A 776 57.92 18.95 -48.29
CA SER A 776 57.70 19.35 -46.89
C SER A 776 58.61 18.54 -45.97
N ASN A 777 59.02 19.10 -44.83
CA ASN A 777 59.74 18.37 -43.77
C ASN A 777 58.82 17.83 -42.67
N ILE A 778 57.51 18.03 -42.78
CA ILE A 778 56.52 17.23 -42.05
C ILE A 778 56.79 15.76 -42.41
N VAL A 779 56.56 14.85 -41.46
CA VAL A 779 56.69 13.40 -41.67
C VAL A 779 55.35 12.73 -41.56
N ASP A 780 54.54 13.13 -40.58
CA ASP A 780 53.16 12.70 -40.42
C ASP A 780 52.35 13.80 -39.72
N ALA A 781 51.04 13.83 -39.97
CA ALA A 781 50.12 14.79 -39.38
C ALA A 781 48.72 14.23 -39.17
N ILE A 782 48.11 14.64 -38.05
CA ILE A 782 46.72 14.33 -37.71
C ILE A 782 45.99 15.64 -37.44
N THR A 783 44.85 15.83 -38.08
CA THR A 783 43.95 16.95 -37.83
C THR A 783 42.66 16.45 -37.21
N SER A 784 42.12 17.22 -36.28
CA SER A 784 40.72 17.07 -35.90
C SER A 784 39.81 17.36 -37.09
N ALA A 785 38.71 16.61 -37.17
CA ALA A 785 37.72 16.69 -38.24
C ALA A 785 36.87 17.96 -38.15
#